data_AF-A0A8H8C2T4-F1
#
_entry.id   AF-A0A8H8C2T4-F1
#
_cell.length_a   1.000
_cell.length_b   1.000
_cell.length_c   1.000
_cell.angle_alpha   90.00
_cell.angle_beta   90.00
_cell.angle_gamma   90.00
#
_symmetry.space_group_name_H-M   'P 1'
#
loop_
_entity.id
_entity.type
_entity.pdbx_description
1 polymer ?
#
loop_
_entity_poly.entity_id
_entity_poly.type
_entity_poly.pdbx_seq_one_letter_code
_entity_poly.pdbx_strand_id
1 'polypeptide(L)'
;MEFPSARFSGSSAHTEVSEPQKTQLRCSLPISPPYSISDISPCATPEPSPVSFPVASGSTTSIRWLSHQASLVLSDDSIKGFTDRSQHLFKTFDLSASRINPISNCTLEGVVRLSVWWFLLGNMKLEQLIREGSSFPFAQEDNYNLLQQALVEIAKSLWVIIIAGPVRELSSSDGETNLPHLLSARLNVLSRIRQAVWALNRHGFLPPQESDSCPLSSNDSSIWVDYPSVGLDMNVLLSSSNGTTSRGARDTADLSDAFMLSDTEDTFHYSSMAMDVFLFNEGSNSQQIRYACILSIIRGISEKTISIVVSSQDGLLEFSTKPDGSTKPTWEDVTWLFFINTLEVKLPTGFRLQLRFSPWDFRNLKRMYDHCCLTLESFQPVLGEEALCFETIIKSTYYHTSRQSRSQHFPRGSTAQCTLRIFEKSIVRSEGTGVRTIHKGYRIALMTPPIVKKLSIIVQEWTPERSIQFEFLRGENGNPALSLKIDETDPRVALVLVFSESEQRNQLLAHLTGSLIKDDETVLAQAPLSSFSWTTDMRPTTTSKNSDPFQWHTVRVISKQPCDPDKLHIGNSQPSSTDSLRIILDSAEGRITDRVNVRIGELRIRRNVIASGHELRIWRQPQEDLTVSLSDLPVPSEIPQQMTGTLKRIQELPSVRTYRFPNLTDLHMFQAAVTGFTVLFDGTPSSFTISRRRMMVPINKEWSSSHTRIQILRRGNQVQLVVFFEGFSNGECMNFAMKGIDVFEKSVKGGVTYLRLVDGKFALPAGGKRDFRDERGFVCLDLLEYPGEHNDITIGFASTNEYERFAEALPAPVRAK
;
A
#
# COMPACT_ATOMS: atom_id res chain seq x y z
N MET A 1 36.14 -3.78 -35.60
CA MET A 1 37.27 -4.72 -35.65
C MET A 1 38.38 -4.02 -36.40
N GLU A 2 39.14 -3.20 -35.70
CA GLU A 2 40.33 -2.48 -36.18
C GLU A 2 41.02 -1.93 -34.93
N PHE A 3 42.28 -2.31 -34.71
CA PHE A 3 43.24 -1.67 -33.82
C PHE A 3 44.55 -1.59 -34.59
N PRO A 4 45.31 -0.50 -34.44
CA PRO A 4 46.57 -0.58 -33.69
C PRO A 4 46.83 0.76 -32.94
N SER A 5 47.82 1.02 -32.09
CA SER A 5 49.09 0.40 -31.69
C SER A 5 49.66 1.21 -30.49
N ALA A 6 50.60 0.59 -29.77
CA ALA A 6 51.23 0.98 -28.51
C ALA A 6 52.10 2.27 -28.47
N ARG A 7 52.41 2.75 -27.25
CA ARG A 7 53.75 3.08 -26.66
C ARG A 7 53.56 3.88 -25.35
N PHE A 8 53.96 3.37 -24.17
CA PHE A 8 55.29 3.32 -23.51
C PHE A 8 55.69 4.57 -22.69
N SER A 9 56.20 4.30 -21.47
CA SER A 9 56.99 5.14 -20.53
C SER A 9 56.24 6.23 -19.76
N GLY A 10 56.46 6.49 -18.47
CA GLY A 10 57.41 5.98 -17.48
C GLY A 10 57.66 7.06 -16.40
N SER A 11 58.07 6.60 -15.21
CA SER A 11 58.75 7.36 -14.13
C SER A 11 57.95 7.81 -12.89
N SER A 12 58.60 7.51 -11.78
CA SER A 12 58.28 7.58 -10.35
C SER A 12 58.68 8.92 -9.72
N ALA A 13 58.02 9.30 -8.62
CA ALA A 13 58.66 9.98 -7.49
C ALA A 13 57.82 9.82 -6.20
N HIS A 14 58.46 9.32 -5.14
CA HIS A 14 57.98 9.24 -3.76
C HIS A 14 58.02 10.60 -3.05
N THR A 15 57.06 10.91 -2.17
CA THR A 15 57.32 11.57 -0.86
C THR A 15 56.20 11.28 0.14
N GLU A 16 56.59 11.17 1.40
CA GLU A 16 55.90 10.69 2.59
C GLU A 16 54.88 11.65 3.25
N VAL A 17 53.91 11.01 3.94
CA VAL A 17 53.23 11.36 5.22
C VAL A 17 52.36 12.62 5.31
N SER A 18 51.05 12.40 5.54
CA SER A 18 50.25 12.92 6.68
C SER A 18 48.78 12.45 6.57
N GLU A 19 48.28 11.68 7.54
CA GLU A 19 46.84 11.53 7.87
C GLU A 19 46.31 12.80 8.60
N PRO A 20 44.99 13.02 8.88
CA PRO A 20 43.80 12.16 8.73
C PRO A 20 42.53 12.85 8.15
N GLN A 21 41.50 12.08 7.77
CA GLN A 21 40.10 12.18 8.28
C GLN A 21 39.04 11.56 7.33
N LYS A 22 38.34 10.57 7.89
CA LYS A 22 37.05 9.97 7.56
C LYS A 22 36.23 10.58 6.41
N THR A 23 35.96 9.77 5.39
CA THR A 23 34.70 9.84 4.64
C THR A 23 34.19 8.42 4.38
N GLN A 24 32.94 8.19 4.76
CA GLN A 24 32.23 6.92 4.68
C GLN A 24 32.13 6.45 3.22
N LEU A 25 32.75 5.30 2.92
CA LEU A 25 32.53 4.57 1.68
C LEU A 25 31.27 3.72 1.85
N ARG A 26 30.29 4.01 0.99
CA ARG A 26 29.13 3.16 0.69
C ARG A 26 29.62 1.74 0.37
N CYS A 27 29.30 0.77 1.22
CA CYS A 27 29.40 -0.64 0.86
C CYS A 27 28.29 -0.97 -0.14
N SER A 28 28.70 -1.16 -1.38
CA SER A 28 27.96 -1.84 -2.44
C SER A 28 27.57 -3.25 -2.00
N LEU A 29 26.27 -3.54 -2.07
CA LEU A 29 25.69 -4.87 -1.88
C LEU A 29 26.29 -5.86 -2.91
N PRO A 30 26.74 -7.07 -2.49
CA PRO A 30 27.14 -8.10 -3.42
C PRO A 30 25.92 -8.75 -4.07
N ILE A 31 26.02 -8.90 -5.38
CA ILE A 31 25.09 -9.55 -6.31
C ILE A 31 24.87 -11.02 -5.89
N SER A 32 23.64 -11.38 -5.53
CA SER A 32 23.22 -12.77 -5.30
C SER A 32 23.09 -13.51 -6.64
N PRO A 33 23.51 -14.79 -6.75
CA PRO A 33 23.35 -15.57 -7.97
C PRO A 33 21.89 -16.04 -8.19
N PRO A 34 21.51 -16.36 -9.44
CA PRO A 34 20.14 -16.74 -9.78
C PRO A 34 19.95 -18.25 -9.55
N TYR A 35 19.14 -18.63 -8.58
CA TYR A 35 18.58 -19.98 -8.51
C TYR A 35 17.06 -19.89 -8.39
N SER A 36 16.39 -20.13 -9.52
CA SER A 36 14.98 -20.53 -9.57
C SER A 36 14.83 -21.86 -8.87
N ILE A 37 14.05 -21.88 -7.78
CA ILE A 37 13.47 -23.10 -7.21
C ILE A 37 11.96 -22.90 -7.23
N SER A 38 11.39 -23.06 -8.42
CA SER A 38 9.99 -23.41 -8.62
C SER A 38 9.86 -24.91 -8.41
N ASP A 39 9.12 -25.30 -7.37
CA ASP A 39 8.37 -26.55 -7.20
C ASP A 39 8.46 -27.01 -5.74
N ILE A 40 7.34 -26.84 -5.03
CA ILE A 40 6.76 -27.64 -3.95
C ILE A 40 5.62 -26.79 -3.38
N SER A 41 4.39 -27.19 -3.67
CA SER A 41 3.16 -26.60 -3.14
C SER A 41 3.12 -26.72 -1.61
N PRO A 42 2.82 -25.64 -0.86
CA PRO A 42 2.34 -25.80 0.51
C PRO A 42 0.95 -26.44 0.44
N CYS A 43 0.81 -27.62 1.04
CA CYS A 43 -0.43 -28.37 1.12
C CYS A 43 -1.54 -27.48 1.71
N ALA A 44 -2.71 -27.51 1.07
CA ALA A 44 -3.94 -27.02 1.67
C ALA A 44 -4.16 -27.81 2.98
N THR A 45 -4.17 -27.12 4.11
CA THR A 45 -4.80 -27.66 5.31
C THR A 45 -6.22 -28.08 4.93
N PRO A 46 -6.62 -29.35 5.11
CA PRO A 46 -8.01 -29.72 4.94
C PRO A 46 -8.84 -28.84 5.87
N GLU A 47 -9.84 -28.15 5.31
CA GLU A 47 -10.87 -27.49 6.09
C GLU A 47 -11.42 -28.51 7.10
N PRO A 48 -11.32 -28.28 8.42
CA PRO A 48 -12.11 -29.06 9.34
C PRO A 48 -13.58 -28.70 9.07
N SER A 49 -14.37 -29.70 8.67
CA SER A 49 -15.82 -29.62 8.68
C SER A 49 -16.30 -29.02 10.01
N PRO A 50 -17.36 -28.19 10.02
CA PRO A 50 -17.84 -27.55 11.22
C PRO A 50 -18.54 -28.60 12.11
N VAL A 51 -17.76 -29.31 12.91
CA VAL A 51 -18.26 -29.86 14.16
C VAL A 51 -17.91 -28.83 15.23
N SER A 52 -18.71 -27.77 15.24
CA SER A 52 -18.75 -26.79 16.31
C SER A 52 -19.13 -27.51 17.60
N PHE A 53 -18.14 -27.75 18.47
CA PHE A 53 -18.45 -27.90 19.89
C PHE A 53 -18.82 -26.51 20.43
N PRO A 54 -19.87 -26.40 21.27
CA PRO A 54 -20.31 -25.10 21.76
C PRO A 54 -19.19 -24.46 22.57
N VAL A 55 -18.75 -23.27 22.13
CA VAL A 55 -17.93 -22.37 22.92
C VAL A 55 -18.80 -21.91 24.09
N ALA A 56 -18.59 -22.53 25.25
CA ALA A 56 -19.29 -22.16 26.47
C ALA A 56 -18.69 -20.86 27.01
N SER A 57 -19.43 -19.78 26.84
CA SER A 57 -19.18 -18.50 27.51
C SER A 57 -19.24 -18.67 29.03
N GLY A 58 -18.22 -18.16 29.72
CA GLY A 58 -18.30 -17.58 31.08
C GLY A 58 -19.08 -18.33 32.17
N SER A 59 -19.10 -19.65 32.17
CA SER A 59 -19.63 -20.44 33.29
C SER A 59 -18.48 -21.20 33.92
N THR A 60 -18.35 -21.13 35.25
CA THR A 60 -17.43 -21.97 36.04
C THR A 60 -17.64 -23.43 35.66
N THR A 61 -16.79 -23.95 34.77
CA THR A 61 -16.89 -25.30 34.22
C THR A 61 -16.75 -26.28 35.38
N SER A 62 -17.78 -27.08 35.62
CA SER A 62 -17.81 -28.01 36.75
C SER A 62 -16.62 -28.97 36.68
N ILE A 63 -15.78 -28.98 37.71
CA ILE A 63 -14.63 -29.90 37.85
C ILE A 63 -15.05 -31.36 37.63
N ARG A 64 -16.21 -31.76 38.18
CA ARG A 64 -16.78 -33.10 37.97
C ARG A 64 -17.08 -33.41 36.51
N TRP A 65 -17.51 -32.41 35.75
CA TRP A 65 -17.77 -32.58 34.31
C TRP A 65 -16.47 -32.79 33.54
N LEU A 66 -15.43 -31.99 33.81
CA LEU A 66 -14.12 -32.13 33.17
C LEU A 66 -13.49 -33.50 33.43
N SER A 67 -13.52 -33.97 34.68
CA SER A 67 -13.04 -35.31 35.05
C SER A 67 -13.87 -36.42 34.43
N HIS A 68 -15.20 -36.26 34.38
CA HIS A 68 -16.08 -37.22 33.70
C HIS A 68 -15.77 -37.32 32.20
N GLN A 69 -15.60 -36.18 31.51
CA GLN A 69 -15.21 -36.17 30.10
C GLN A 69 -13.85 -36.84 29.86
N ALA A 70 -12.86 -36.60 30.72
CA ALA A 70 -11.58 -37.28 30.63
C ALA A 70 -11.71 -38.80 30.79
N SER A 71 -12.57 -39.26 31.70
CA SER A 71 -12.86 -40.70 31.88
C SER A 71 -13.55 -41.32 30.66
N LEU A 72 -14.46 -40.58 30.01
CA LEU A 72 -15.12 -41.03 28.77
C LEU A 72 -14.11 -41.20 27.63
N VAL A 73 -13.19 -40.25 27.46
CA VAL A 73 -12.14 -40.32 26.45
C VAL A 73 -11.22 -41.54 26.71
N LEU A 74 -10.83 -41.78 27.96
CA LEU A 74 -10.05 -42.97 28.33
C LEU A 74 -10.82 -44.29 28.14
N SER A 75 -12.16 -44.24 28.18
CA SER A 75 -13.00 -45.41 27.97
C SER A 75 -13.25 -45.76 26.49
N ASP A 76 -12.83 -44.90 25.57
CA ASP A 76 -12.94 -45.08 24.12
C ASP A 76 -12.16 -46.32 23.65
N ASP A 77 -12.77 -47.17 22.83
CA ASP A 77 -12.20 -48.43 22.36
C ASP A 77 -10.90 -48.23 21.57
N SER A 78 -10.75 -47.10 20.88
CA SER A 78 -9.52 -46.77 20.15
C SER A 78 -8.34 -46.50 21.08
N ILE A 79 -8.59 -45.75 22.18
CA ILE A 79 -7.57 -45.46 23.19
C ILE A 79 -7.25 -46.72 23.99
N LYS A 80 -8.26 -47.51 24.38
CA LYS A 80 -8.05 -48.80 25.04
C LYS A 80 -7.19 -49.73 24.17
N GLY A 81 -7.54 -49.89 22.90
CA GLY A 81 -6.78 -50.72 21.98
C GLY A 81 -5.33 -50.26 21.79
N PHE A 82 -5.07 -48.94 21.80
CA PHE A 82 -3.70 -48.41 21.79
C PHE A 82 -2.98 -48.61 23.12
N THR A 83 -3.69 -48.47 24.25
CA THR A 83 -3.17 -48.69 25.60
C THR A 83 -2.72 -50.14 25.77
N ASP A 84 -3.56 -51.10 25.39
CA ASP A 84 -3.26 -52.54 25.48
C ASP A 84 -1.99 -52.89 24.69
N ARG A 85 -1.84 -52.32 23.48
CA ARG A 85 -0.67 -52.52 22.63
C ARG A 85 0.61 -51.86 23.15
N SER A 86 0.49 -50.80 23.97
CA SER A 86 1.64 -50.05 24.52
C SER A 86 1.95 -50.39 25.97
N GLN A 87 1.15 -51.24 26.62
CA GLN A 87 1.27 -51.58 28.04
C GLN A 87 2.65 -52.14 28.43
N HIS A 88 3.30 -52.89 27.53
CA HIS A 88 4.65 -53.42 27.74
C HIS A 88 5.70 -52.32 27.97
N LEU A 89 5.49 -51.11 27.44
CA LEU A 89 6.39 -49.97 27.61
C LEU A 89 6.20 -49.25 28.95
N PHE A 90 5.00 -49.33 29.53
CA PHE A 90 4.65 -48.57 30.74
C PHE A 90 5.51 -48.94 31.94
N LYS A 91 5.90 -50.21 32.05
CA LYS A 91 6.82 -50.68 33.11
C LYS A 91 8.21 -50.08 32.95
N THR A 92 8.70 -49.94 31.72
CA THR A 92 9.99 -49.32 31.42
C THR A 92 9.96 -47.82 31.72
N PHE A 93 8.86 -47.15 31.37
CA PHE A 93 8.64 -45.73 31.69
C PHE A 93 8.63 -45.48 33.19
N ASP A 94 7.96 -46.35 33.96
CA ASP A 94 7.88 -46.24 35.42
C ASP A 94 9.25 -46.40 36.10
N LEU A 95 10.03 -47.40 35.68
CA LEU A 95 11.40 -47.60 36.16
C LEU A 95 12.32 -46.41 35.82
N SER A 96 12.15 -45.85 34.62
CA SER A 96 12.89 -44.69 34.14
C SER A 96 12.56 -43.42 34.92
N ALA A 97 11.27 -43.13 35.09
CA ALA A 97 10.80 -41.97 35.86
C ALA A 97 11.24 -42.06 37.33
N SER A 98 11.11 -43.24 37.95
CA SER A 98 11.46 -43.48 39.35
C SER A 98 12.95 -43.26 39.67
N ARG A 99 13.82 -43.28 38.67
CA ARG A 99 15.27 -43.02 38.84
C ARG A 99 15.56 -41.56 39.18
N ILE A 100 14.78 -40.61 38.64
CA ILE A 100 15.01 -39.17 38.78
C ILE A 100 13.95 -38.57 39.71
N ASN A 101 12.68 -38.69 39.32
CA ASN A 101 11.56 -38.24 40.13
C ASN A 101 10.30 -39.04 39.78
N PRO A 102 9.76 -39.85 40.71
CA PRO A 102 8.50 -40.56 40.49
C PRO A 102 7.36 -39.59 40.12
N ILE A 103 6.52 -39.98 39.15
CA ILE A 103 5.38 -39.13 38.70
C ILE A 103 4.41 -38.85 39.84
N SER A 104 4.28 -39.76 40.81
CA SER A 104 3.47 -39.56 42.02
C SER A 104 3.84 -38.27 42.79
N ASN A 105 5.09 -37.84 42.71
CA ASN A 105 5.62 -36.68 43.43
C ASN A 105 5.44 -35.35 42.65
N CYS A 106 5.13 -35.39 41.36
CA CYS A 106 5.09 -34.20 40.48
C CYS A 106 3.77 -33.44 40.54
N THR A 107 3.77 -32.10 40.66
CA THR A 107 2.57 -31.23 40.64
C THR A 107 1.63 -31.56 39.47
N LEU A 108 0.31 -31.31 39.61
CA LEU A 108 -0.64 -31.55 38.51
C LEU A 108 -0.22 -30.77 37.25
N GLU A 109 0.21 -29.52 37.44
CA GLU A 109 0.81 -28.70 36.39
C GLU A 109 2.02 -29.38 35.73
N GLY A 110 2.98 -29.87 36.52
CA GLY A 110 4.17 -30.57 36.00
C GLY A 110 3.83 -31.86 35.24
N VAL A 111 2.81 -32.59 35.68
CA VAL A 111 2.29 -33.77 34.98
C VAL A 111 1.69 -33.39 33.62
N VAL A 112 0.82 -32.38 33.59
CA VAL A 112 0.20 -31.95 32.33
C VAL A 112 1.28 -31.41 31.39
N ARG A 113 2.22 -30.60 31.90
CA ARG A 113 3.40 -30.11 31.15
C ARG A 113 4.17 -31.25 30.49
N LEU A 114 4.51 -32.27 31.27
CA LEU A 114 5.25 -33.45 30.83
C LEU A 114 4.48 -34.24 29.77
N SER A 115 3.16 -34.38 29.95
CA SER A 115 2.32 -35.06 28.98
C SER A 115 2.20 -34.29 27.67
N VAL A 116 1.99 -32.97 27.72
CA VAL A 116 1.93 -32.11 26.53
C VAL A 116 3.25 -32.16 25.78
N TRP A 117 4.39 -32.09 26.49
CA TRP A 117 5.73 -32.17 25.91
C TRP A 117 5.90 -33.42 25.04
N TRP A 118 5.65 -34.60 25.62
CA TRP A 118 5.79 -35.88 24.91
C TRP A 118 4.77 -36.02 23.78
N PHE A 119 3.56 -35.51 23.96
CA PHE A 119 2.55 -35.50 22.90
C PHE A 119 3.01 -34.64 21.71
N LEU A 120 3.50 -33.43 21.96
CA LEU A 120 3.96 -32.52 20.92
C LEU A 120 5.10 -33.12 20.10
N LEU A 121 6.11 -33.71 20.75
CA LEU A 121 7.20 -34.39 20.06
C LEU A 121 6.70 -35.53 19.18
N GLY A 122 5.85 -36.41 19.74
CA GLY A 122 5.30 -37.54 18.99
C GLY A 122 4.41 -37.11 17.83
N ASN A 123 3.60 -36.07 18.03
CA ASN A 123 2.71 -35.53 17.01
C ASN A 123 3.49 -34.85 15.87
N MET A 124 4.59 -34.14 16.15
CA MET A 124 5.44 -33.55 15.11
C MET A 124 6.02 -34.62 14.19
N LYS A 125 6.50 -35.74 14.76
CA LYS A 125 7.02 -36.88 14.00
C LYS A 125 5.93 -37.59 13.20
N LEU A 126 4.75 -37.76 13.78
CA LEU A 126 3.58 -38.36 13.11
C LEU A 126 3.12 -37.52 11.91
N GLU A 127 2.99 -36.20 12.08
CA GLU A 127 2.63 -35.26 10.99
C GLU A 127 3.68 -35.27 9.87
N GLN A 128 4.97 -35.37 10.22
CA GLN A 128 6.04 -35.52 9.23
C GLN A 128 5.86 -36.80 8.40
N LEU A 129 5.58 -37.94 9.04
CA LEU A 129 5.34 -39.22 8.37
C LEU A 129 4.11 -39.20 7.46
N ILE A 130 3.01 -38.60 7.91
CA ILE A 130 1.78 -38.49 7.12
C ILE A 130 2.03 -37.63 5.87
N ARG A 131 2.82 -36.57 5.99
CA ARG A 131 3.16 -35.68 4.88
C ARG A 131 4.11 -36.34 3.86
N GLU A 132 5.09 -37.10 4.33
CA GLU A 132 6.20 -37.63 3.49
C GLU A 132 5.94 -39.07 3.00
N GLY A 133 5.01 -39.79 3.63
CA GLY A 133 4.77 -41.24 3.56
C GLY A 133 4.30 -41.85 2.22
N SER A 134 4.53 -41.19 1.09
CA SER A 134 4.28 -41.78 -0.25
C SER A 134 5.36 -41.49 -1.29
N SER A 135 6.38 -40.69 -0.99
CA SER A 135 7.23 -40.10 -2.04
C SER A 135 8.57 -40.79 -2.30
N PHE A 136 9.13 -41.60 -1.39
CA PHE A 136 10.48 -42.15 -1.57
C PHE A 136 10.71 -43.57 -0.99
N PRO A 137 11.12 -44.57 -1.81
CA PRO A 137 11.43 -45.94 -1.36
C PRO A 137 12.65 -46.06 -0.44
N PHE A 138 13.63 -45.14 -0.55
CA PHE A 138 14.88 -45.18 0.22
C PHE A 138 14.74 -44.69 1.68
N ALA A 139 13.59 -44.15 2.06
CA ALA A 139 13.32 -43.63 3.41
C ALA A 139 12.60 -44.66 4.32
N GLN A 140 12.51 -45.93 3.93
CA GLN A 140 11.63 -46.90 4.61
C GLN A 140 12.10 -47.24 6.04
N GLU A 141 13.41 -47.39 6.27
CA GLU A 141 13.97 -47.63 7.60
C GLU A 141 13.89 -46.38 8.49
N ASP A 142 14.21 -45.20 7.94
CA ASP A 142 14.11 -43.93 8.67
C ASP A 142 12.66 -43.61 9.05
N ASN A 143 11.71 -43.84 8.14
CA ASN A 143 10.29 -43.68 8.42
C ASN A 143 9.80 -44.68 9.47
N TYR A 144 10.31 -45.92 9.45
CA TYR A 144 9.99 -46.91 10.46
C TYR A 144 10.51 -46.50 11.84
N ASN A 145 11.76 -46.02 11.93
CA ASN A 145 12.35 -45.51 13.17
C ASN A 145 11.60 -44.27 13.68
N LEU A 146 11.27 -43.33 12.78
CA LEU A 146 10.51 -42.13 13.11
C LEU A 146 9.10 -42.49 13.61
N LEU A 147 8.46 -43.50 13.02
CA LEU A 147 7.16 -44.00 13.44
C LEU A 147 7.24 -44.66 14.81
N GLN A 148 8.23 -45.52 15.04
CA GLN A 148 8.46 -46.11 16.36
C GLN A 148 8.66 -45.04 17.43
N GLN A 149 9.46 -44.01 17.15
CA GLN A 149 9.66 -42.89 18.07
C GLN A 149 8.36 -42.11 18.33
N ALA A 150 7.58 -41.81 17.28
CA ALA A 150 6.29 -41.14 17.42
C ALA A 150 5.32 -41.94 18.32
N LEU A 151 5.24 -43.26 18.11
CA LEU A 151 4.42 -44.17 18.91
C LEU A 151 4.86 -44.22 20.38
N VAL A 152 6.18 -44.31 20.63
CA VAL A 152 6.75 -44.30 21.99
C VAL A 152 6.46 -42.97 22.69
N GLU A 153 6.62 -41.84 22.03
CA GLU A 153 6.39 -40.50 22.61
C GLU A 153 4.89 -40.25 22.90
N ILE A 154 3.99 -40.65 22.01
CA ILE A 154 2.55 -40.63 22.26
C ILE A 154 2.18 -41.57 23.43
N ALA A 155 2.80 -42.75 23.50
CA ALA A 155 2.60 -43.69 24.62
C ALA A 155 3.12 -43.13 25.95
N LYS A 156 4.27 -42.43 25.98
CA LYS A 156 4.76 -41.71 27.16
C LYS A 156 3.73 -40.68 27.63
N SER A 157 3.21 -39.87 26.71
CA SER A 157 2.20 -38.85 27.02
C SER A 157 0.92 -39.45 27.63
N LEU A 158 0.41 -40.54 27.04
CA LEU A 158 -0.77 -41.25 27.51
C LEU A 158 -0.53 -41.88 28.89
N TRP A 159 0.61 -42.55 29.07
CA TRP A 159 1.02 -43.17 30.33
C TRP A 159 1.09 -42.16 31.48
N VAL A 160 1.71 -40.99 31.25
CA VAL A 160 1.78 -39.89 32.23
C VAL A 160 0.38 -39.48 32.68
N ILE A 161 -0.57 -39.34 31.76
CA ILE A 161 -1.95 -38.94 32.10
C ILE A 161 -2.70 -40.05 32.84
N ILE A 162 -2.54 -41.31 32.45
CA ILE A 162 -3.22 -42.46 33.09
C ILE A 162 -2.76 -42.62 34.54
N ILE A 163 -1.44 -42.54 34.79
CA ILE A 163 -0.89 -42.73 36.14
C ILE A 163 -1.21 -41.55 37.06
N ALA A 164 -1.11 -40.32 36.55
CA ALA A 164 -1.29 -39.14 37.39
C ALA A 164 -2.75 -38.70 37.56
N GLY A 165 -3.65 -39.14 36.67
CA GLY A 165 -5.05 -38.71 36.63
C GLY A 165 -5.87 -39.01 37.89
N PRO A 166 -5.95 -40.27 38.36
CA PRO A 166 -6.81 -40.64 39.49
C PRO A 166 -6.30 -40.15 40.85
N VAL A 167 -4.98 -40.05 41.04
CA VAL A 167 -4.35 -39.83 42.35
C VAL A 167 -4.50 -38.39 42.85
N ARG A 168 -4.69 -37.42 41.93
CA ARG A 168 -4.64 -35.98 42.25
C ARG A 168 -5.97 -35.24 42.16
N GLU A 169 -6.96 -35.80 41.47
CA GLU A 169 -8.35 -35.31 41.52
C GLU A 169 -8.99 -35.52 42.91
N LEU A 170 -8.53 -36.53 43.67
CA LEU A 170 -9.02 -36.82 45.03
C LEU A 170 -8.26 -36.05 46.14
N SER A 171 -7.03 -35.59 45.88
CA SER A 171 -6.20 -34.90 46.89
C SER A 171 -6.25 -33.37 46.80
N SER A 172 -6.84 -32.81 45.73
CA SER A 172 -7.01 -31.36 45.51
C SER A 172 -8.31 -30.82 46.11
N SER A 173 -8.64 -31.19 47.36
CA SER A 173 -9.83 -30.65 48.04
C SER A 173 -9.62 -29.27 48.68
N ASP A 174 -8.40 -28.72 48.67
CA ASP A 174 -8.09 -27.42 49.29
C ASP A 174 -7.39 -26.46 48.30
N GLY A 175 -8.10 -25.41 47.88
CA GLY A 175 -7.53 -24.07 47.69
C GLY A 175 -6.81 -23.68 46.40
N GLU A 176 -6.68 -24.51 45.36
CA GLU A 176 -5.99 -24.09 44.11
C GLU A 176 -6.91 -23.35 43.12
N THR A 177 -6.70 -22.04 42.95
CA THR A 177 -7.45 -21.16 42.03
C THR A 177 -7.34 -21.58 40.56
N ASN A 178 -6.30 -22.33 40.17
CA ASN A 178 -5.98 -22.72 38.79
C ASN A 178 -6.40 -24.16 38.41
N LEU A 179 -6.98 -24.92 39.35
CA LEU A 179 -7.38 -26.31 39.14
C LEU A 179 -8.29 -26.56 37.90
N PRO A 180 -9.33 -25.74 37.61
CA PRO A 180 -10.17 -25.96 36.42
C PRO A 180 -9.41 -25.77 35.09
N HIS A 181 -8.45 -24.83 35.03
CA HIS A 181 -7.62 -24.62 33.85
C HIS A 181 -6.69 -25.80 33.59
N LEU A 182 -6.07 -26.36 34.63
CA LEU A 182 -5.20 -27.54 34.53
C LEU A 182 -5.97 -28.80 34.11
N LEU A 183 -7.19 -29.00 34.64
CA LEU A 183 -8.05 -30.11 34.23
C LEU A 183 -8.55 -29.96 32.78
N SER A 184 -8.84 -28.74 32.34
CA SER A 184 -9.14 -28.43 30.94
C SER A 184 -7.96 -28.75 30.03
N ALA A 185 -6.74 -28.35 30.41
CA ALA A 185 -5.51 -28.67 29.67
C ALA A 185 -5.28 -30.20 29.58
N ARG A 186 -5.50 -30.94 30.67
CA ARG A 186 -5.44 -32.41 30.67
C ARG A 186 -6.46 -33.03 29.70
N LEU A 187 -7.70 -32.55 29.71
CA LEU A 187 -8.74 -33.02 28.79
C LEU A 187 -8.38 -32.73 27.33
N ASN A 188 -7.81 -31.55 27.06
CA ASN A 188 -7.35 -31.17 25.73
C ASN A 188 -6.25 -32.11 25.23
N VAL A 189 -5.23 -32.40 26.04
CA VAL A 189 -4.19 -33.37 25.68
C VAL A 189 -4.80 -34.75 25.37
N LEU A 190 -5.68 -35.26 26.23
CA LEU A 190 -6.37 -36.55 26.01
C LEU A 190 -7.15 -36.57 24.70
N SER A 191 -7.89 -35.50 24.40
CA SER A 191 -8.64 -35.37 23.15
C SER A 191 -7.71 -35.38 21.93
N ARG A 192 -6.54 -34.72 22.02
CA ARG A 192 -5.54 -34.68 20.94
C ARG A 192 -4.80 -36.02 20.79
N ILE A 193 -4.50 -36.73 21.88
CA ILE A 193 -4.01 -38.11 21.84
C ILE A 193 -5.02 -39.01 21.12
N ARG A 194 -6.32 -38.90 21.47
CA ARG A 194 -7.37 -39.66 20.78
C ARG A 194 -7.38 -39.40 19.28
N GLN A 195 -7.27 -38.13 18.87
CA GLN A 195 -7.21 -37.75 17.45
C GLN A 195 -5.96 -38.35 16.76
N ALA A 196 -4.81 -38.31 17.42
CA ALA A 196 -3.58 -38.92 16.90
C ALA A 196 -3.69 -40.45 16.77
N VAL A 197 -4.27 -41.14 17.76
CA VAL A 197 -4.55 -42.59 17.70
C VAL A 197 -5.52 -42.92 16.57
N TRP A 198 -6.53 -42.09 16.35
CA TRP A 198 -7.46 -42.25 15.24
C TRP A 198 -6.77 -42.07 13.88
N ALA A 199 -5.88 -41.08 13.76
CA ALA A 199 -5.05 -40.89 12.57
C ALA A 199 -4.11 -42.10 12.32
N LEU A 200 -3.46 -42.61 13.38
CA LEU A 200 -2.64 -43.83 13.32
C LEU A 200 -3.45 -45.03 12.81
N ASN A 201 -4.68 -45.20 13.29
CA ASN A 201 -5.56 -46.27 12.84
C ASN A 201 -5.93 -46.11 11.35
N ARG A 202 -6.34 -44.90 10.95
CA ARG A 202 -6.71 -44.58 9.56
C ARG A 202 -5.58 -44.83 8.57
N HIS A 203 -4.34 -44.55 8.95
CA HIS A 203 -3.16 -44.74 8.11
C HIS A 203 -2.50 -46.12 8.27
N GLY A 204 -3.05 -47.02 9.10
CA GLY A 204 -2.52 -48.37 9.30
C GLY A 204 -1.19 -48.42 10.08
N PHE A 205 -0.89 -47.37 10.85
CA PHE A 205 0.35 -47.22 11.60
C PHE A 205 0.25 -47.73 13.06
N LEU A 206 -0.88 -48.33 13.43
CA LEU A 206 -1.02 -48.90 14.77
C LEU A 206 -0.06 -50.08 14.96
N PRO A 207 0.50 -50.24 16.18
CA PRO A 207 1.32 -51.41 16.50
C PRO A 207 0.56 -52.72 16.25
N PRO A 208 1.21 -53.80 15.76
CA PRO A 208 0.60 -55.12 15.63
C PRO A 208 0.19 -55.68 17.00
N GLN A 209 -0.86 -56.51 17.03
CA GLN A 209 -1.41 -57.06 18.28
C GLN A 209 -0.66 -58.30 18.81
N GLU A 210 0.15 -58.95 17.97
CA GLU A 210 0.79 -60.27 18.25
C GLU A 210 2.33 -60.26 18.23
N SER A 211 2.98 -59.10 18.34
CA SER A 211 4.45 -59.03 18.41
C SER A 211 4.91 -58.68 19.81
N ASP A 212 5.43 -59.66 20.55
CA ASP A 212 6.27 -59.49 21.76
C ASP A 212 7.58 -58.71 21.50
N SER A 213 7.65 -57.96 20.41
CA SER A 213 8.78 -57.13 20.06
C SER A 213 8.26 -55.96 19.20
N CYS A 214 7.87 -54.88 19.87
CA CYS A 214 8.47 -53.62 19.46
C CYS A 214 9.89 -53.67 20.05
N PRO A 215 10.92 -54.14 19.33
CA PRO A 215 12.26 -54.01 19.86
C PRO A 215 12.46 -52.51 20.02
N LEU A 216 12.63 -52.06 21.27
CA LEU A 216 13.18 -50.76 21.59
C LEU A 216 14.53 -50.70 20.87
N SER A 217 14.52 -50.24 19.61
CA SER A 217 15.69 -50.08 18.76
C SER A 217 16.51 -48.95 19.36
N SER A 218 17.28 -49.25 20.43
CA SER A 218 18.14 -48.32 21.18
C SER A 218 17.48 -47.00 21.66
N ASN A 219 16.16 -46.86 21.51
CA ASN A 219 15.48 -45.58 21.59
C ASN A 219 15.12 -45.19 23.04
N ASP A 220 15.35 -43.92 23.30
CA ASP A 220 15.27 -43.18 24.55
C ASP A 220 14.05 -43.52 25.44
N SER A 221 14.25 -44.37 26.45
CA SER A 221 13.25 -44.68 27.48
C SER A 221 13.16 -43.62 28.58
N SER A 222 13.92 -42.52 28.48
CA SER A 222 13.86 -41.42 29.45
C SER A 222 12.48 -40.78 29.45
N ILE A 223 11.98 -40.49 30.64
CA ILE A 223 10.77 -39.68 30.83
C ILE A 223 11.15 -38.22 31.10
N TRP A 224 12.26 -38.01 31.80
CA TRP A 224 12.81 -36.71 32.13
C TRP A 224 13.95 -36.37 31.19
N VAL A 225 13.94 -35.13 30.69
CA VAL A 225 15.07 -34.56 29.95
C VAL A 225 16.11 -34.08 30.95
N ASP A 226 17.37 -34.50 30.76
CA ASP A 226 18.48 -34.05 31.59
C ASP A 226 18.87 -32.61 31.24
N TYR A 227 18.56 -31.67 32.14
CA TYR A 227 18.98 -30.28 32.02
C TYR A 227 20.20 -29.98 32.89
N PRO A 228 21.16 -29.19 32.36
CA PRO A 228 22.36 -28.81 33.12
C PRO A 228 21.99 -27.87 34.28
N SER A 229 22.59 -28.12 35.46
CA SER A 229 22.46 -27.23 36.60
C SER A 229 23.34 -26.00 36.42
N VAL A 230 22.71 -24.87 36.11
CA VAL A 230 23.39 -23.58 36.05
C VAL A 230 23.21 -22.92 37.41
N GLY A 231 24.29 -22.49 38.05
CA GLY A 231 24.25 -21.80 39.34
C GLY A 231 23.66 -20.37 39.29
N LEU A 232 22.96 -20.02 38.21
CA LEU A 232 22.34 -18.73 37.93
C LEU A 232 20.83 -18.91 37.85
N ASP A 233 20.07 -17.97 38.39
CA ASP A 233 18.62 -17.94 38.22
C ASP A 233 18.30 -17.55 36.77
N MET A 234 17.88 -18.54 35.97
CA MET A 234 17.56 -18.36 34.55
C MET A 234 16.47 -17.32 34.35
N ASN A 235 15.54 -17.13 35.29
CA ASN A 235 14.50 -16.12 35.16
C ASN A 235 15.06 -14.70 35.27
N VAL A 236 16.09 -14.50 36.09
CA VAL A 236 16.80 -13.21 36.21
C VAL A 236 17.65 -12.95 34.96
N LEU A 237 18.15 -13.99 34.30
CA LEU A 237 18.87 -13.84 33.03
C LEU A 237 17.94 -13.47 31.87
N LEU A 238 16.73 -14.03 31.85
CA LEU A 238 15.74 -13.85 30.78
C LEU A 238 14.88 -12.58 30.98
N SER A 239 14.76 -12.07 32.21
CA SER A 239 13.99 -10.86 32.54
C SER A 239 14.91 -9.75 33.03
N SER A 240 14.78 -8.54 32.46
CA SER A 240 15.53 -7.35 32.89
C SER A 240 14.99 -6.77 34.20
N SER A 241 14.91 -7.57 35.27
CA SER A 241 14.55 -7.07 36.61
C SER A 241 15.81 -6.75 37.42
N ASN A 242 16.36 -5.57 37.19
CA ASN A 242 17.39 -5.00 38.05
C ASN A 242 16.75 -4.52 39.36
N GLY A 243 16.49 -5.42 40.30
CA GLY A 243 15.93 -5.01 41.60
C GLY A 243 15.63 -6.16 42.54
N THR A 244 16.30 -6.11 43.69
CA THR A 244 16.03 -6.90 44.90
C THR A 244 14.54 -7.11 45.17
N THR A 245 14.18 -8.36 45.48
CA THR A 245 12.96 -8.76 46.18
C THR A 245 11.64 -8.27 45.59
N SER A 246 11.21 -8.84 44.46
CA SER A 246 9.79 -9.03 44.17
C SER A 246 9.46 -10.52 44.27
N ARG A 247 8.94 -10.94 45.43
CA ARG A 247 8.13 -12.17 45.58
C ARG A 247 6.67 -11.92 45.12
N GLY A 248 6.46 -10.99 44.19
CA GLY A 248 5.15 -10.67 43.61
C GLY A 248 5.01 -11.33 42.26
N ALA A 249 4.09 -12.30 42.17
CA ALA A 249 3.62 -13.01 40.99
C ALA A 249 4.71 -13.65 40.11
N ARG A 250 4.75 -14.99 40.11
CA ARG A 250 5.30 -15.75 38.99
C ARG A 250 4.55 -15.31 37.72
N ASP A 251 5.11 -14.39 36.95
CA ASP A 251 4.80 -14.21 35.51
C ASP A 251 5.50 -15.31 34.70
N THR A 252 5.48 -16.55 35.21
CA THR A 252 5.66 -17.75 34.38
C THR A 252 4.50 -17.71 33.41
N ALA A 253 4.74 -17.82 32.09
CA ALA A 253 3.64 -17.93 31.16
C ALA A 253 2.79 -19.12 31.63
N ASP A 254 1.48 -18.95 31.64
CA ASP A 254 0.59 -20.02 32.09
C ASP A 254 0.90 -21.28 31.27
N LEU A 255 0.63 -22.48 31.81
CA LEU A 255 0.89 -23.75 31.11
C LEU A 255 0.31 -23.73 29.68
N SER A 256 -0.80 -23.00 29.53
CA SER A 256 -1.50 -22.74 28.27
C SER A 256 -0.65 -21.98 27.25
N ASP A 257 0.24 -21.07 27.66
CA ASP A 257 1.08 -20.26 26.77
C ASP A 257 2.37 -20.99 26.38
N ALA A 258 2.95 -21.79 27.29
CA ALA A 258 4.22 -22.46 27.09
C ALA A 258 4.14 -23.63 26.09
N PHE A 259 3.04 -24.40 26.10
CA PHE A 259 2.82 -25.54 25.20
C PHE A 259 1.40 -25.56 24.63
N MET A 260 1.11 -24.61 23.75
CA MET A 260 -0.17 -24.49 23.07
C MET A 260 -0.49 -25.71 22.19
N LEU A 261 -1.68 -26.29 22.37
CA LEU A 261 -2.20 -27.41 21.56
C LEU A 261 -3.28 -26.99 20.56
N SER A 262 -3.91 -25.84 20.80
CA SER A 262 -5.00 -25.28 20.00
C SER A 262 -5.05 -23.76 20.18
N ASP A 263 -5.88 -23.10 19.37
CA ASP A 263 -6.22 -21.69 19.58
C ASP A 263 -6.96 -21.53 20.93
N THR A 264 -6.75 -20.39 21.59
CA THR A 264 -7.44 -19.98 22.82
C THR A 264 -8.33 -18.76 22.56
N GLU A 265 -9.08 -18.31 23.57
CA GLU A 265 -9.92 -17.10 23.46
C GLU A 265 -9.10 -15.82 23.21
N ASP A 266 -7.81 -15.82 23.57
CA ASP A 266 -6.95 -14.63 23.50
C ASP A 266 -5.80 -14.75 22.50
N THR A 267 -5.48 -15.98 22.04
CA THR A 267 -4.32 -16.22 21.19
C THR A 267 -4.56 -17.27 20.11
N PHE A 268 -4.01 -17.01 18.94
CA PHE A 268 -3.93 -17.97 17.85
C PHE A 268 -2.63 -18.76 17.93
N HIS A 269 -2.72 -20.08 17.82
CA HIS A 269 -1.61 -21.00 17.69
C HIS A 269 -1.38 -21.35 16.22
N TYR A 270 -0.16 -21.17 15.71
CA TYR A 270 0.15 -21.53 14.31
C TYR A 270 0.86 -22.86 14.20
N SER A 271 1.90 -23.06 15.00
CA SER A 271 2.69 -24.29 15.00
C SER A 271 3.58 -24.37 16.24
N SER A 272 4.10 -25.58 16.50
CA SER A 272 5.14 -25.83 17.49
C SER A 272 6.31 -26.53 16.82
N MET A 273 7.54 -26.29 17.31
CA MET A 273 8.80 -26.79 16.74
C MET A 273 9.73 -27.27 17.85
N ALA A 274 10.26 -28.48 17.74
CA ALA A 274 11.30 -28.98 18.64
C ALA A 274 12.67 -28.40 18.25
N MET A 275 13.45 -27.93 19.22
CA MET A 275 14.73 -27.28 18.95
C MET A 275 15.70 -27.35 20.14
N ASP A 276 16.97 -27.11 19.88
CA ASP A 276 18.01 -26.99 20.91
C ASP A 276 18.36 -25.51 21.12
N VAL A 277 18.30 -25.05 22.38
CA VAL A 277 18.77 -23.73 22.79
C VAL A 277 20.16 -23.83 23.39
N PHE A 278 21.06 -22.98 22.90
CA PHE A 278 22.41 -22.82 23.46
C PHE A 278 22.55 -21.46 24.11
N LEU A 279 22.91 -21.44 25.40
CA LEU A 279 23.19 -20.21 26.13
C LEU A 279 24.69 -19.85 26.00
N PHE A 280 24.97 -18.61 25.62
CA PHE A 280 26.30 -18.03 25.49
C PHE A 280 26.46 -16.79 26.36
N ASN A 281 27.63 -16.65 26.99
CA ASN A 281 28.07 -15.40 27.61
C ASN A 281 28.83 -14.56 26.58
N GLU A 282 28.51 -13.27 26.45
CA GLU A 282 29.15 -12.37 25.48
C GLU A 282 30.68 -12.24 25.68
N GLY A 283 31.18 -12.49 26.89
CA GLY A 283 32.62 -12.44 27.20
C GLY A 283 33.41 -13.70 26.87
N SER A 284 32.77 -14.84 26.59
CA SER A 284 33.45 -16.10 26.31
C SER A 284 32.60 -17.07 25.49
N ASN A 285 33.03 -17.40 24.27
CA ASN A 285 32.37 -18.41 23.41
C ASN A 285 32.63 -19.87 23.85
N SER A 286 33.32 -20.10 24.98
CA SER A 286 33.87 -21.41 25.35
C SER A 286 32.93 -22.31 26.16
N GLN A 287 31.90 -21.77 26.82
CA GLN A 287 30.93 -22.58 27.56
C GLN A 287 29.56 -22.52 26.87
N GLN A 288 29.17 -23.62 26.23
CA GLN A 288 27.87 -23.79 25.59
C GLN A 288 26.99 -24.68 26.46
N ILE A 289 25.89 -24.14 26.96
CA ILE A 289 24.92 -24.89 27.77
C ILE A 289 23.72 -25.19 26.88
N ARG A 290 23.45 -26.49 26.64
CA ARG A 290 22.37 -26.96 25.77
C ARG A 290 21.10 -27.24 26.58
N TYR A 291 19.98 -26.72 26.11
CA TYR A 291 18.64 -27.02 26.59
C TYR A 291 17.79 -27.54 25.43
N ALA A 292 17.21 -28.73 25.57
CA ALA A 292 16.17 -29.16 24.64
C ALA A 292 14.86 -28.43 24.97
N CYS A 293 14.26 -27.77 23.97
CA CYS A 293 13.08 -26.93 24.14
C CYS A 293 12.07 -27.13 23.01
N ILE A 294 10.84 -26.69 23.26
CA ILE A 294 9.85 -26.51 22.20
C ILE A 294 9.58 -25.03 22.06
N LEU A 295 9.51 -24.58 20.82
CA LEU A 295 9.08 -23.24 20.44
C LEU A 295 7.63 -23.32 19.93
N SER A 296 6.75 -22.50 20.48
CA SER A 296 5.39 -22.30 19.98
C SER A 296 5.28 -20.93 19.32
N ILE A 297 4.69 -20.89 18.12
CA ILE A 297 4.42 -19.65 17.38
C ILE A 297 2.98 -19.24 17.64
N ILE A 298 2.80 -18.07 18.25
CA ILE A 298 1.50 -17.56 18.66
C ILE A 298 1.28 -16.13 18.16
N ARG A 299 0.05 -15.65 18.21
CA ARG A 299 -0.29 -14.24 18.01
C ARG A 299 -1.54 -13.91 18.83
N GLY A 300 -1.49 -12.84 19.63
CA GLY A 300 -2.70 -12.36 20.32
C GLY A 300 -3.81 -11.97 19.33
N ILE A 301 -5.08 -12.12 19.72
CA ILE A 301 -6.22 -11.74 18.87
C ILE A 301 -6.26 -10.23 18.57
N SER A 302 -5.72 -9.41 19.47
CA SER A 302 -5.54 -7.96 19.28
C SER A 302 -4.25 -7.59 18.55
N GLU A 303 -3.29 -8.52 18.48
CA GLU A 303 -1.95 -8.27 17.96
C GLU A 303 -1.89 -8.50 16.44
N LYS A 304 -1.04 -7.72 15.76
CA LYS A 304 -0.82 -7.85 14.32
C LYS A 304 0.47 -8.60 13.96
N THR A 305 1.34 -8.84 14.93
CA THR A 305 2.64 -9.49 14.77
C THR A 305 2.65 -10.82 15.50
N ILE A 306 3.26 -11.84 14.91
CA ILE A 306 3.51 -13.11 15.61
C ILE A 306 4.52 -12.93 16.74
N SER A 307 4.42 -13.80 17.73
CA SER A 307 5.30 -13.91 18.90
C SER A 307 5.77 -15.37 19.01
N ILE A 308 6.98 -15.58 19.52
CA ILE A 308 7.47 -16.93 19.83
C ILE A 308 7.53 -17.11 21.34
N VAL A 309 7.12 -18.29 21.80
CA VAL A 309 7.26 -18.73 23.20
C VAL A 309 8.14 -19.97 23.19
N VAL A 310 9.18 -19.97 24.02
CA VAL A 310 10.12 -21.09 24.16
C VAL A 310 10.01 -21.61 25.58
N SER A 311 9.85 -22.93 25.73
CA SER A 311 9.83 -23.59 27.04
C SER A 311 10.65 -24.88 27.03
N SER A 312 11.37 -25.13 28.12
CA SER A 312 11.90 -26.45 28.49
C SER A 312 10.81 -27.32 29.14
N GLN A 313 11.05 -28.64 29.21
CA GLN A 313 10.12 -29.62 29.80
C GLN A 313 9.87 -29.35 31.29
N ASP A 314 10.89 -28.92 32.02
CA ASP A 314 10.85 -28.61 33.46
C ASP A 314 10.43 -27.17 33.78
N GLY A 315 10.30 -26.31 32.75
CA GLY A 315 9.97 -24.90 32.89
C GLY A 315 11.11 -24.02 33.44
N LEU A 316 12.36 -24.52 33.52
CA LEU A 316 13.51 -23.72 33.94
C LEU A 316 13.92 -22.68 32.90
N LEU A 317 13.83 -23.01 31.62
CA LEU A 317 14.09 -22.08 30.53
C LEU A 317 12.77 -21.74 29.86
N GLU A 318 12.26 -20.55 30.16
CA GLU A 318 11.02 -20.05 29.57
C GLU A 318 11.15 -18.58 29.19
N PHE A 319 10.98 -18.28 27.91
CA PHE A 319 10.94 -16.89 27.45
C PHE A 319 10.00 -16.70 26.28
N SER A 320 9.54 -15.47 26.10
CA SER A 320 8.68 -15.08 24.98
C SER A 320 9.19 -13.80 24.35
N THR A 321 9.12 -13.73 23.02
CA THR A 321 9.30 -12.46 22.31
C THR A 321 7.93 -11.81 22.16
N LYS A 322 7.59 -10.85 23.03
CA LYS A 322 6.34 -10.10 22.90
C LYS A 322 6.61 -8.76 22.19
N PRO A 323 5.63 -8.23 21.44
CA PRO A 323 5.80 -6.95 20.74
C PRO A 323 5.85 -5.72 21.67
N ASP A 324 5.43 -5.84 22.94
CA ASP A 324 5.41 -4.73 23.91
C ASP A 324 6.72 -4.66 24.71
N GLY A 325 7.51 -3.61 24.48
CA GLY A 325 8.96 -3.54 24.72
C GLY A 325 9.41 -3.13 26.12
N SER A 326 8.66 -3.42 27.19
CA SER A 326 9.03 -2.91 28.53
C SER A 326 9.99 -3.81 29.32
N THR A 327 10.01 -5.13 29.09
CA THR A 327 10.82 -6.06 29.93
C THR A 327 11.31 -7.35 29.25
N LYS A 328 10.81 -7.67 28.05
CA LYS A 328 11.06 -8.93 27.32
C LYS A 328 11.73 -8.67 25.97
N PRO A 329 12.52 -9.62 25.44
CA PRO A 329 13.16 -9.47 24.13
C PRO A 329 12.10 -9.26 23.04
N THR A 330 12.37 -8.37 22.11
CA THR A 330 11.51 -8.10 20.94
C THR A 330 12.12 -8.69 19.67
N TRP A 331 11.40 -8.63 18.55
CA TRP A 331 11.97 -9.03 17.26
C TRP A 331 13.19 -8.19 16.82
N GLU A 332 13.41 -7.01 17.41
CA GLU A 332 14.60 -6.18 17.17
C GLU A 332 15.87 -6.79 17.79
N ASP A 333 15.71 -7.58 18.85
CA ASP A 333 16.81 -8.27 19.55
C ASP A 333 17.21 -9.60 18.87
N VAL A 334 16.54 -9.94 17.76
CA VAL A 334 16.63 -11.24 17.09
C VAL A 334 17.43 -11.13 15.79
N THR A 335 18.42 -12.02 15.62
CA THR A 335 19.25 -12.13 14.42
C THR A 335 19.10 -13.49 13.76
N TRP A 336 18.87 -13.51 12.45
CA TRP A 336 18.71 -14.73 11.65
C TRP A 336 20.06 -15.22 11.10
N LEU A 337 20.48 -16.44 11.47
CA LEU A 337 21.72 -17.06 11.01
C LEU A 337 21.42 -18.21 10.02
N PHE A 338 21.26 -17.86 8.74
CA PHE A 338 20.81 -18.77 7.69
C PHE A 338 21.75 -19.98 7.46
N PHE A 339 23.06 -19.79 7.56
CA PHE A 339 24.05 -20.83 7.26
C PHE A 339 23.99 -22.04 8.22
N ILE A 340 23.48 -21.83 9.44
CA ILE A 340 23.34 -22.84 10.49
C ILE A 340 21.89 -23.03 10.96
N ASN A 341 20.90 -22.52 10.22
CA ASN A 341 19.48 -22.61 10.57
C ASN A 341 19.19 -22.20 12.03
N THR A 342 19.84 -21.11 12.48
CA THR A 342 19.82 -20.69 13.89
C THR A 342 19.20 -19.31 14.03
N LEU A 343 18.42 -19.11 15.09
CA LEU A 343 17.93 -17.81 15.51
C LEU A 343 18.72 -17.38 16.75
N GLU A 344 19.40 -16.23 16.68
CA GLU A 344 20.13 -15.68 17.83
C GLU A 344 19.29 -14.58 18.49
N VAL A 345 19.03 -14.72 19.79
CA VAL A 345 18.27 -13.74 20.60
C VAL A 345 19.25 -13.10 21.58
N LYS A 346 19.40 -11.78 21.51
CA LYS A 346 20.19 -11.03 22.48
C LYS A 346 19.33 -10.72 23.69
N LEU A 347 19.83 -11.04 24.88
CA LEU A 347 19.16 -10.73 26.13
C LEU A 347 19.68 -9.40 26.69
N PRO A 348 18.83 -8.61 27.36
CA PRO A 348 19.23 -7.34 27.97
C PRO A 348 20.31 -7.49 29.05
N THR A 349 20.51 -8.71 29.56
CA THR A 349 21.48 -9.07 30.59
C THR A 349 22.90 -9.34 30.06
N GLY A 350 23.16 -9.17 28.75
CA GLY A 350 24.48 -9.42 28.15
C GLY A 350 24.77 -10.91 27.89
N PHE A 351 23.71 -11.71 27.75
CA PHE A 351 23.76 -13.11 27.30
C PHE A 351 23.12 -13.24 25.92
N ARG A 352 23.47 -14.31 25.19
CA ARG A 352 22.83 -14.64 23.91
C ARG A 352 22.29 -16.06 23.93
N LEU A 353 21.11 -16.24 23.35
CA LEU A 353 20.50 -17.55 23.12
C LEU A 353 20.61 -17.87 21.63
N GLN A 354 21.11 -19.04 21.30
CA GLN A 354 21.07 -19.58 19.93
C GLN A 354 20.08 -20.73 19.87
N LEU A 355 18.98 -20.53 19.16
CA LEU A 355 17.95 -21.53 18.93
C LEU A 355 18.26 -22.23 17.61
N ARG A 356 18.61 -23.51 17.65
CA ARG A 356 18.96 -24.30 16.46
C ARG A 356 17.78 -25.16 16.02
N PHE A 357 17.37 -24.97 14.76
CA PHE A 357 16.19 -25.62 14.20
C PHE A 357 16.56 -26.66 13.15
N SER A 358 15.59 -27.53 12.82
CA SER A 358 15.67 -28.30 11.57
C SER A 358 15.65 -27.33 10.36
N PRO A 359 16.23 -27.71 9.21
CA PRO A 359 16.20 -26.87 8.01
C PRO A 359 14.79 -26.52 7.54
N TRP A 360 13.81 -27.42 7.78
CA TRP A 360 12.42 -27.19 7.39
C TRP A 360 11.72 -26.21 8.33
N ASP A 361 11.87 -26.39 9.65
CA ASP A 361 11.29 -25.52 10.68
C ASP A 361 11.82 -24.09 10.57
N PHE A 362 13.13 -23.94 10.39
CA PHE A 362 13.76 -22.62 10.22
C PHE A 362 13.17 -21.86 9.03
N ARG A 363 13.04 -22.53 7.87
CA ARG A 363 12.44 -21.92 6.67
C ARG A 363 10.98 -21.54 6.89
N ASN A 364 10.22 -22.35 7.61
CA ASN A 364 8.81 -22.06 7.86
C ASN A 364 8.61 -20.91 8.84
N LEU A 365 9.37 -20.89 9.94
CA LEU A 365 9.36 -19.78 10.88
C LEU A 365 9.74 -18.47 10.18
N LYS A 366 10.78 -18.49 9.35
CA LYS A 366 11.19 -17.32 8.55
C LYS A 366 10.10 -16.87 7.58
N ARG A 367 9.48 -17.79 6.83
CA ARG A 367 8.36 -17.46 5.93
C ARG A 367 7.19 -16.82 6.65
N MET A 368 6.83 -17.31 7.84
CA MET A 368 5.74 -16.75 8.62
C MET A 368 6.06 -15.35 9.12
N TYR A 369 7.27 -15.13 9.62
CA TYR A 369 7.76 -13.82 10.03
C TYR A 369 7.78 -12.84 8.86
N ASP A 370 8.37 -13.23 7.73
CA ASP A 370 8.45 -12.40 6.52
C ASP A 370 7.06 -12.04 5.99
N HIS A 371 6.13 -13.00 5.99
CA HIS A 371 4.75 -12.74 5.59
C HIS A 371 4.09 -11.67 6.48
N CYS A 372 4.29 -11.73 7.80
CA CYS A 372 3.76 -10.73 8.73
C CYS A 372 4.40 -9.36 8.52
N CYS A 373 5.74 -9.29 8.42
CA CYS A 373 6.46 -8.04 8.17
C CYS A 373 6.04 -7.40 6.86
N LEU A 374 6.06 -8.15 5.75
CA LEU A 374 5.65 -7.65 4.43
C LEU A 374 4.19 -7.19 4.43
N THR A 375 3.29 -7.90 5.13
CA THR A 375 1.88 -7.51 5.26
C THR A 375 1.75 -6.15 5.97
N LEU A 376 2.51 -5.95 7.06
CA LEU A 376 2.46 -4.72 7.84
C LEU A 376 3.16 -3.55 7.15
N GLU A 377 4.33 -3.78 6.55
CA GLU A 377 5.04 -2.79 5.73
C GLU A 377 4.17 -2.32 4.57
N SER A 378 3.51 -3.24 3.88
CA SER A 378 2.55 -2.91 2.82
C SER A 378 1.34 -2.11 3.30
N PHE A 379 1.04 -2.13 4.60
CA PHE A 379 -0.06 -1.36 5.21
C PHE A 379 0.40 0.01 5.76
N GLN A 380 1.68 0.34 5.63
CA GLN A 380 2.25 1.64 5.96
C GLN A 380 2.50 2.45 4.68
N PRO A 381 2.56 3.79 4.78
CA PRO A 381 2.97 4.64 3.67
C PRO A 381 4.46 4.44 3.36
N VAL A 382 4.81 4.44 2.07
CA VAL A 382 6.22 4.50 1.65
C VAL A 382 6.77 5.89 1.96
N LEU A 383 7.77 5.95 2.84
CA LEU A 383 8.38 7.21 3.29
C LEU A 383 8.88 8.05 2.11
N GLY A 384 8.39 9.30 2.03
CA GLY A 384 8.83 10.29 1.04
C GLY A 384 8.10 10.25 -0.30
N GLU A 385 7.39 9.16 -0.62
CA GLU A 385 6.63 9.01 -1.87
C GLU A 385 5.11 8.99 -1.65
N GLU A 386 4.68 8.53 -0.49
CA GLU A 386 3.26 8.32 -0.18
C GLU A 386 2.82 9.04 1.09
N ALA A 387 1.59 9.55 1.04
CA ALA A 387 0.90 10.11 2.20
C ALA A 387 -0.42 9.36 2.44
N LEU A 388 -0.71 9.02 3.70
CA LEU A 388 -2.02 8.48 4.08
C LEU A 388 -3.08 9.57 3.96
N CYS A 389 -4.09 9.36 3.12
CA CYS A 389 -5.14 10.35 2.87
C CYS A 389 -6.49 9.96 3.47
N PHE A 390 -6.75 8.67 3.62
CA PHE A 390 -8.04 8.16 4.09
C PHE A 390 -7.87 6.83 4.81
N GLU A 391 -8.54 6.66 5.94
CA GLU A 391 -8.60 5.42 6.70
C GLU A 391 -10.03 5.17 7.18
N THR A 392 -10.54 3.95 7.00
CA THR A 392 -11.87 3.57 7.50
C THR A 392 -11.96 2.07 7.76
N ILE A 393 -12.99 1.65 8.50
CA ILE A 393 -13.34 0.25 8.73
C ILE A 393 -14.51 -0.12 7.85
N ILE A 394 -14.31 -1.11 6.98
CA ILE A 394 -15.30 -1.61 6.03
C ILE A 394 -16.14 -2.68 6.70
N LYS A 395 -17.47 -2.55 6.59
CA LYS A 395 -18.44 -3.46 7.22
C LYS A 395 -18.31 -4.88 6.68
N SER A 396 -18.28 -5.01 5.35
CA SER A 396 -17.99 -6.27 4.66
C SER A 396 -17.28 -6.02 3.34
N THR A 397 -16.35 -6.92 3.00
CA THR A 397 -15.64 -6.90 1.72
C THR A 397 -15.78 -8.22 0.99
N TYR A 398 -15.95 -8.13 -0.33
CA TYR A 398 -15.87 -9.28 -1.23
C TYR A 398 -14.76 -9.02 -2.25
N TYR A 399 -13.80 -9.93 -2.32
CA TYR A 399 -12.75 -9.89 -3.33
C TYR A 399 -13.01 -10.99 -4.37
N HIS A 400 -13.46 -10.58 -5.55
CA HIS A 400 -13.64 -11.48 -6.68
C HIS A 400 -12.34 -11.53 -7.46
N THR A 401 -11.78 -12.73 -7.65
CA THR A 401 -10.61 -12.94 -8.49
C THR A 401 -10.74 -14.24 -9.27
N SER A 402 -10.49 -14.17 -10.58
CA SER A 402 -10.32 -15.34 -11.45
C SER A 402 -8.88 -15.89 -11.42
N ARG A 403 -7.91 -15.02 -11.05
CA ARG A 403 -6.49 -15.34 -10.97
C ARG A 403 -6.12 -15.66 -9.53
N GLN A 404 -5.80 -16.92 -9.27
CA GLN A 404 -5.07 -17.32 -8.06
C GLN A 404 -3.63 -16.81 -8.16
N SER A 405 -3.43 -15.51 -7.99
CA SER A 405 -2.11 -14.96 -7.72
C SER A 405 -1.60 -15.55 -6.40
N ARG A 406 -0.45 -16.24 -6.45
CA ARG A 406 0.13 -16.97 -5.30
C ARG A 406 0.43 -16.09 -4.08
N SER A 407 0.46 -14.76 -4.23
CA SER A 407 0.92 -13.80 -3.21
C SER A 407 -0.18 -13.15 -2.36
N GLN A 408 -1.47 -13.26 -2.71
CA GLN A 408 -2.56 -12.62 -1.96
C GLN A 408 -3.70 -13.61 -1.68
N HIS A 409 -3.52 -14.45 -0.64
CA HIS A 409 -4.59 -15.33 -0.15
C HIS A 409 -5.56 -14.54 0.73
N PHE A 410 -6.34 -13.63 0.14
CA PHE A 410 -7.46 -13.01 0.84
C PHE A 410 -8.58 -14.06 1.04
N PRO A 411 -9.31 -14.06 2.17
CA PRO A 411 -10.37 -15.03 2.41
C PRO A 411 -11.42 -15.05 1.30
N ARG A 412 -11.90 -16.25 0.92
CA ARG A 412 -12.99 -16.38 -0.04
C ARG A 412 -14.32 -16.05 0.66
N GLY A 413 -15.15 -15.23 0.02
CA GLY A 413 -16.43 -14.79 0.55
C GLY A 413 -16.35 -13.44 1.28
N SER A 414 -17.35 -13.17 2.10
CA SER A 414 -17.49 -11.90 2.82
C SER A 414 -16.54 -11.85 4.02
N THR A 415 -15.63 -10.89 4.06
CA THR A 415 -14.81 -10.62 5.24
C THR A 415 -15.27 -9.33 5.91
N ALA A 416 -15.67 -9.43 7.18
CA ALA A 416 -16.15 -8.28 7.95
C ALA A 416 -15.00 -7.46 8.56
N GLN A 417 -15.28 -6.19 8.87
CA GLN A 417 -14.42 -5.30 9.67
C GLN A 417 -12.98 -5.15 9.14
N CYS A 418 -12.79 -5.18 7.82
CA CYS A 418 -11.47 -4.96 7.23
C CYS A 418 -11.07 -3.48 7.37
N THR A 419 -9.80 -3.21 7.67
CA THR A 419 -9.28 -1.83 7.71
C THR A 419 -8.80 -1.44 6.32
N LEU A 420 -9.37 -0.35 5.78
CA LEU A 420 -9.05 0.21 4.48
C LEU A 420 -8.22 1.48 4.64
N ARG A 421 -7.12 1.58 3.90
CA ARG A 421 -6.29 2.78 3.81
C ARG A 421 -6.06 3.18 2.35
N ILE A 422 -6.12 4.48 2.07
CA ILE A 422 -5.68 5.06 0.79
C ILE A 422 -4.42 5.86 1.02
N PHE A 423 -3.41 5.58 0.21
CA PHE A 423 -2.19 6.36 0.10
C PHE A 423 -2.17 7.14 -1.22
N GLU A 424 -1.99 8.46 -1.17
CA GLU A 424 -1.71 9.28 -2.34
C GLU A 424 -0.22 9.18 -2.68
N LYS A 425 0.10 8.74 -3.89
CA LYS A 425 1.47 8.73 -4.42
C LYS A 425 1.77 10.10 -5.02
N SER A 426 2.86 10.71 -4.60
CA SER A 426 3.32 11.98 -5.14
C SER A 426 4.83 12.00 -5.28
N ILE A 427 5.34 12.62 -6.34
CA ILE A 427 6.77 12.81 -6.55
C ILE A 427 7.11 14.30 -6.53
N VAL A 428 8.12 14.64 -5.76
CA VAL A 428 8.63 16.00 -5.69
C VAL A 428 9.72 16.16 -6.77
N ARG A 429 9.46 16.97 -7.79
CA ARG A 429 10.47 17.37 -8.80
C ARG A 429 10.98 18.76 -8.48
N SER A 430 12.28 18.87 -8.26
CA SER A 430 12.99 20.15 -8.18
C SER A 430 13.54 20.49 -9.56
N GLU A 431 12.95 21.48 -10.21
CA GLU A 431 13.37 21.96 -11.53
C GLU A 431 13.55 23.47 -11.45
N GLY A 432 14.39 24.10 -12.27
CA GLY A 432 14.93 25.46 -12.06
C GLY A 432 13.98 26.64 -11.81
N THR A 433 12.66 26.44 -11.79
CA THR A 433 11.64 27.43 -11.40
C THR A 433 11.02 27.20 -10.01
N GLY A 434 11.36 26.11 -9.33
CA GLY A 434 10.85 25.77 -8.00
C GLY A 434 10.69 24.26 -7.79
N VAL A 435 10.29 23.90 -6.57
CA VAL A 435 9.93 22.53 -6.21
C VAL A 435 8.46 22.31 -6.50
N ARG A 436 8.11 21.20 -7.16
CA ARG A 436 6.74 20.86 -7.54
C ARG A 436 6.39 19.46 -7.11
N THR A 437 5.15 19.26 -6.68
CA THR A 437 4.62 17.95 -6.34
C THR A 437 3.70 17.47 -7.46
N ILE A 438 4.05 16.33 -8.07
CA ILE A 438 3.28 15.71 -9.16
C ILE A 438 2.57 14.50 -8.60
N HIS A 439 1.26 14.41 -8.82
CA HIS A 439 0.45 13.27 -8.41
C HIS A 439 0.75 12.05 -9.29
N LYS A 440 0.95 10.89 -8.66
CA LYS A 440 1.31 9.62 -9.31
C LYS A 440 0.30 8.50 -9.08
N GLY A 441 -0.90 8.85 -8.65
CA GLY A 441 -2.00 7.92 -8.44
C GLY A 441 -2.24 7.61 -6.97
N TYR A 442 -2.95 6.51 -6.74
CA TYR A 442 -3.31 6.05 -5.40
C TYR A 442 -2.95 4.59 -5.21
N ARG A 443 -2.57 4.25 -3.98
CA ARG A 443 -2.47 2.86 -3.53
C ARG A 443 -3.52 2.62 -2.46
N ILE A 444 -4.35 1.61 -2.67
CA ILE A 444 -5.30 1.13 -1.66
C ILE A 444 -4.71 -0.09 -0.99
N ALA A 445 -4.76 -0.11 0.32
CA ALA A 445 -4.44 -1.26 1.14
C ALA A 445 -5.65 -1.64 1.99
N LEU A 446 -6.09 -2.89 1.87
CA LEU A 446 -7.16 -3.45 2.68
C LEU A 446 -6.63 -4.65 3.47
N MET A 447 -6.67 -4.55 4.80
CA MET A 447 -6.16 -5.59 5.69
C MET A 447 -7.31 -6.25 6.45
N THR A 448 -7.25 -7.57 6.59
CA THR A 448 -8.19 -8.31 7.46
C THR A 448 -8.02 -7.89 8.92
N PRO A 449 -9.10 -7.93 9.74
CA PRO A 449 -8.99 -7.59 11.15
C PRO A 449 -8.10 -8.60 11.90
N PRO A 450 -7.46 -8.18 13.00
CA PRO A 450 -6.55 -9.06 13.76
C PRO A 450 -7.28 -10.26 14.39
N ILE A 451 -8.60 -10.18 14.57
CA ILE A 451 -9.46 -11.28 15.01
C ILE A 451 -9.48 -12.49 14.06
N VAL A 452 -9.03 -12.34 12.81
CA VAL A 452 -8.90 -13.47 11.89
C VAL A 452 -7.51 -14.06 12.01
N LYS A 453 -7.42 -15.37 12.23
CA LYS A 453 -6.16 -16.12 12.41
C LYS A 453 -5.11 -15.82 11.35
N LYS A 454 -5.50 -15.75 10.07
CA LYS A 454 -4.58 -15.41 8.97
C LYS A 454 -4.74 -13.94 8.59
N LEU A 455 -3.73 -13.11 8.87
CA LEU A 455 -3.66 -11.77 8.30
C LEU A 455 -3.40 -11.84 6.82
N SER A 456 -4.29 -11.20 6.07
CA SER A 456 -4.19 -11.04 4.64
C SER A 456 -4.39 -9.58 4.29
N ILE A 457 -3.68 -9.14 3.26
CA ILE A 457 -3.77 -7.79 2.72
C ILE A 457 -4.03 -7.86 1.23
N ILE A 458 -4.93 -7.00 0.75
CA ILE A 458 -5.06 -6.66 -0.66
C ILE A 458 -4.38 -5.31 -0.83
N VAL A 459 -3.41 -5.27 -1.74
CA VAL A 459 -2.77 -4.02 -2.16
C VAL A 459 -3.09 -3.83 -3.63
N GLN A 460 -3.73 -2.71 -3.95
CA GLN A 460 -4.06 -2.32 -5.31
C GLN A 460 -3.47 -0.95 -5.62
N GLU A 461 -2.81 -0.83 -6.77
CA GLU A 461 -2.29 0.45 -7.26
C GLU A 461 -3.11 0.93 -8.46
N TRP A 462 -3.52 2.20 -8.42
CA TRP A 462 -4.10 2.91 -9.55
C TRP A 462 -3.14 4.00 -10.00
N THR A 463 -2.55 3.81 -11.17
CA THR A 463 -1.69 4.80 -11.81
C THR A 463 -2.51 5.70 -12.74
N PRO A 464 -2.07 6.94 -13.00
CA PRO A 464 -2.71 7.87 -13.95
C PRO A 464 -2.78 7.37 -15.40
N GLU A 465 -2.12 6.26 -15.72
CA GLU A 465 -2.16 5.62 -17.04
C GLU A 465 -3.48 4.90 -17.33
N ARG A 466 -4.27 4.62 -16.29
CA ARG A 466 -5.46 3.77 -16.37
C ARG A 466 -6.68 4.50 -15.86
N SER A 467 -7.84 4.13 -16.39
CA SER A 467 -9.11 4.68 -15.92
C SER A 467 -9.57 3.96 -14.65
N ILE A 468 -10.08 4.72 -13.68
CA ILE A 468 -10.66 4.15 -12.46
C ILE A 468 -12.12 3.79 -12.75
N GLN A 469 -12.43 2.49 -12.80
CA GLN A 469 -13.78 2.01 -13.03
C GLN A 469 -14.45 1.65 -11.71
N PHE A 470 -15.63 2.22 -11.46
CA PHE A 470 -16.38 1.98 -10.23
C PHE A 470 -17.88 1.83 -10.48
N GLU A 471 -18.56 1.13 -9.58
CA GLU A 471 -20.01 0.95 -9.62
C GLU A 471 -20.61 1.16 -8.24
N PHE A 472 -21.71 1.91 -8.17
CA PHE A 472 -22.49 2.02 -6.94
C PHE A 472 -23.39 0.81 -6.78
N LEU A 473 -23.15 0.05 -5.74
CA LEU A 473 -23.95 -1.12 -5.39
C LEU A 473 -24.78 -0.83 -4.12
N ARG A 474 -25.82 -1.65 -3.92
CA ARG A 474 -26.50 -1.77 -2.65
C ARG A 474 -26.14 -3.11 -2.05
N GLY A 475 -25.45 -3.08 -0.92
CA GLY A 475 -25.10 -4.28 -0.18
C GLY A 475 -26.32 -4.91 0.48
N GLU A 476 -26.09 -6.05 1.15
CA GLU A 476 -27.10 -6.72 1.96
C GLU A 476 -27.69 -5.74 2.99
N ASN A 477 -29.02 -5.75 3.15
CA ASN A 477 -29.80 -4.83 3.99
C ASN A 477 -29.80 -3.35 3.52
N GLY A 478 -29.47 -3.07 2.26
CA GLY A 478 -29.52 -1.73 1.69
C GLY A 478 -28.32 -0.84 2.09
N ASN A 479 -27.26 -1.44 2.65
CA ASN A 479 -26.04 -0.70 3.00
C ASN A 479 -25.36 -0.13 1.74
N PRO A 480 -24.74 1.05 1.83
CA PRO A 480 -24.02 1.65 0.70
C PRO A 480 -22.81 0.79 0.33
N ALA A 481 -22.70 0.40 -0.94
CA ALA A 481 -21.59 -0.38 -1.44
C ALA A 481 -20.94 0.27 -2.67
N LEU A 482 -19.66 -0.03 -2.87
CA LEU A 482 -18.86 0.41 -4.02
C LEU A 482 -18.09 -0.78 -4.58
N SER A 483 -18.27 -1.06 -5.86
CA SER A 483 -17.42 -1.99 -6.60
C SER A 483 -16.31 -1.22 -7.28
N LEU A 484 -15.08 -1.67 -7.13
CA LEU A 484 -13.90 -1.16 -7.82
C LEU A 484 -13.34 -2.27 -8.72
N LYS A 485 -13.31 -2.05 -10.03
CA LYS A 485 -12.69 -3.01 -10.95
C LYS A 485 -11.17 -2.85 -10.89
N ILE A 486 -10.49 -3.97 -10.68
CA ILE A 486 -9.04 -4.01 -10.51
C ILE A 486 -8.34 -4.29 -11.84
N ASP A 487 -8.90 -5.20 -12.63
CA ASP A 487 -8.37 -5.56 -13.95
C ASP A 487 -9.29 -5.01 -15.04
N GLU A 488 -8.73 -4.23 -15.98
CA GLU A 488 -9.45 -3.72 -17.14
C GLU A 488 -9.78 -4.84 -18.15
N THR A 489 -9.01 -5.94 -18.12
CA THR A 489 -9.15 -7.07 -19.06
C THR A 489 -10.11 -8.14 -18.57
N ASP A 490 -10.24 -8.31 -17.25
CA ASP A 490 -11.17 -9.26 -16.65
C ASP A 490 -12.12 -8.55 -15.67
N PRO A 491 -13.37 -8.26 -16.09
CA PRO A 491 -14.35 -7.58 -15.23
C PRO A 491 -14.76 -8.42 -14.01
N ARG A 492 -14.37 -9.70 -13.95
CA ARG A 492 -14.61 -10.56 -12.78
C ARG A 492 -13.62 -10.28 -11.65
N VAL A 493 -12.54 -9.54 -11.90
CA VAL A 493 -11.59 -9.14 -10.86
C VAL A 493 -12.02 -7.80 -10.28
N ALA A 494 -12.77 -7.84 -9.19
CA ALA A 494 -13.37 -6.67 -8.57
C ALA A 494 -13.28 -6.72 -7.05
N LEU A 495 -13.11 -5.55 -6.44
CA LEU A 495 -13.14 -5.33 -5.01
C LEU A 495 -14.45 -4.65 -4.64
N VAL A 496 -15.33 -5.35 -3.93
CA VAL A 496 -16.61 -4.83 -3.47
C VAL A 496 -16.50 -4.45 -2.00
N LEU A 497 -16.69 -3.17 -1.71
CA LEU A 497 -16.59 -2.58 -0.38
C LEU A 497 -17.99 -2.17 0.10
N VAL A 498 -18.44 -2.70 1.24
CA VAL A 498 -19.71 -2.32 1.87
C VAL A 498 -19.43 -1.46 3.09
N PHE A 499 -19.98 -0.25 3.10
CA PHE A 499 -19.75 0.75 4.12
C PHE A 499 -20.89 0.76 5.14
N SER A 500 -20.60 1.23 6.35
CA SER A 500 -21.63 1.50 7.35
C SER A 500 -22.45 2.74 6.97
N GLU A 501 -21.78 3.75 6.38
CA GLU A 501 -22.36 5.05 6.07
C GLU A 501 -22.09 5.44 4.61
N SER A 502 -23.04 6.17 4.01
CA SER A 502 -22.91 6.64 2.62
C SER A 502 -21.85 7.74 2.48
N GLU A 503 -21.61 8.49 3.55
CA GLU A 503 -20.59 9.54 3.61
C GLU A 503 -19.18 8.96 3.41
N GLN A 504 -18.83 7.91 4.14
CA GLN A 504 -17.53 7.23 4.02
C GLN A 504 -17.27 6.72 2.60
N ARG A 505 -18.30 6.14 1.95
CA ARG A 505 -18.24 5.72 0.55
C ARG A 505 -17.97 6.90 -0.39
N ASN A 506 -18.68 8.00 -0.18
CA ASN A 506 -18.55 9.20 -1.02
C ASN A 506 -17.17 9.88 -0.82
N GLN A 507 -16.67 9.92 0.42
CA GLN A 507 -15.33 10.42 0.73
C GLN A 507 -14.25 9.57 0.04
N LEU A 508 -14.34 8.23 0.14
CA LEU A 508 -13.44 7.30 -0.57
C LEU A 508 -13.39 7.61 -2.07
N LEU A 509 -14.57 7.73 -2.70
CA LEU A 509 -14.67 8.03 -4.12
C LEU A 509 -14.13 9.44 -4.45
N ALA A 510 -14.36 10.43 -3.59
CA ALA A 510 -13.85 11.78 -3.77
C ALA A 510 -12.31 11.82 -3.76
N HIS A 511 -11.68 11.03 -2.89
CA HIS A 511 -10.22 10.83 -2.91
C HIS A 511 -9.77 10.22 -4.24
N LEU A 512 -10.30 9.04 -4.61
CA LEU A 512 -9.86 8.33 -5.82
C LEU A 512 -10.06 9.13 -7.11
N THR A 513 -11.16 9.88 -7.20
CA THR A 513 -11.45 10.72 -8.36
C THR A 513 -10.74 12.08 -8.33
N GLY A 514 -10.04 12.41 -7.24
CA GLY A 514 -9.39 13.71 -7.06
C GLY A 514 -10.36 14.89 -6.98
N SER A 515 -11.62 14.64 -6.61
CA SER A 515 -12.68 15.66 -6.48
C SER A 515 -12.88 16.19 -5.06
N LEU A 516 -12.16 15.62 -4.09
CA LEU A 516 -12.13 16.11 -2.72
C LEU A 516 -11.55 17.55 -2.67
N ILE A 517 -12.32 18.44 -2.04
CA ILE A 517 -11.89 19.79 -1.65
C ILE A 517 -11.22 19.66 -0.30
N LYS A 518 -9.95 20.03 -0.20
CA LYS A 518 -9.18 20.07 1.05
C LYS A 518 -9.53 21.32 1.86
N ASP A 519 -9.22 21.32 3.14
CA ASP A 519 -9.52 22.45 4.05
C ASP A 519 -8.87 23.77 3.61
N ASP A 520 -7.75 23.69 2.89
CA ASP A 520 -7.03 24.84 2.35
C ASP A 520 -7.45 25.21 0.91
N GLU A 521 -8.52 24.63 0.37
CA GLU A 521 -8.95 24.80 -1.02
C GLU A 521 -10.38 25.32 -1.14
N THR A 522 -10.64 26.01 -2.25
CA THR A 522 -11.95 26.55 -2.60
C THR A 522 -12.26 26.37 -4.08
N VAL A 523 -13.55 26.37 -4.42
CA VAL A 523 -14.00 26.35 -5.82
C VAL A 523 -13.90 27.78 -6.36
N LEU A 524 -12.99 28.01 -7.31
CA LEU A 524 -12.77 29.31 -7.95
C LEU A 524 -13.81 29.62 -9.02
N ALA A 525 -14.26 28.60 -9.75
CA ALA A 525 -15.29 28.73 -10.78
C ALA A 525 -16.04 27.42 -10.97
N GLN A 526 -17.33 27.53 -11.29
CA GLN A 526 -18.18 26.43 -11.71
C GLN A 526 -19.06 26.91 -12.85
N ALA A 527 -19.00 26.22 -13.99
CA ALA A 527 -19.71 26.61 -15.20
C ALA A 527 -20.28 25.40 -15.95
N PRO A 528 -21.43 25.56 -16.65
CA PRO A 528 -21.91 24.56 -17.60
C PRO A 528 -21.03 24.51 -18.86
N LEU A 529 -20.90 23.32 -19.43
CA LEU A 529 -20.23 23.09 -20.71
C LEU A 529 -21.24 22.68 -21.77
N SER A 530 -21.03 23.20 -23.00
CA SER A 530 -21.73 22.72 -24.19
C SER A 530 -21.03 21.51 -24.81
N SER A 531 -19.70 21.48 -24.75
CA SER A 531 -18.90 20.34 -25.19
C SER A 531 -17.47 20.46 -24.67
N PHE A 532 -16.82 19.32 -24.48
CA PHE A 532 -15.39 19.23 -24.23
C PHE A 532 -14.77 18.22 -25.20
N SER A 533 -13.54 18.48 -25.64
CA SER A 533 -12.75 17.52 -26.38
C SER A 533 -11.26 17.71 -26.12
N TRP A 534 -10.49 16.65 -26.31
CA TRP A 534 -9.05 16.70 -26.32
C TRP A 534 -8.44 16.08 -27.58
N THR A 535 -7.31 16.61 -28.02
CA THR A 535 -6.59 16.08 -29.18
C THR A 535 -5.09 16.11 -28.94
N THR A 536 -4.40 15.01 -29.25
CA THR A 536 -2.94 14.94 -29.33
C THR A 536 -2.42 15.21 -30.75
N ASP A 537 -3.30 15.12 -31.75
CA ASP A 537 -2.95 15.28 -33.16
C ASP A 537 -3.02 16.77 -33.55
N MET A 538 -1.86 17.42 -33.65
CA MET A 538 -1.74 18.85 -33.97
C MET A 538 -1.94 19.16 -35.46
N ARG A 539 -1.94 18.14 -36.34
CA ARG A 539 -2.27 18.27 -37.77
C ARG A 539 -3.57 17.52 -38.02
N PRO A 540 -4.69 18.19 -38.33
CA PRO A 540 -5.92 17.50 -38.66
C PRO A 540 -5.73 16.79 -40.00
N THR A 541 -5.40 15.51 -39.97
CA THR A 541 -5.71 14.63 -41.09
C THR A 541 -7.23 14.56 -41.15
N THR A 542 -7.79 14.79 -42.34
CA THR A 542 -9.22 14.71 -42.60
C THR A 542 -9.79 13.44 -41.96
N THR A 543 -10.81 13.63 -41.10
CA THR A 543 -11.69 12.58 -40.53
C THR A 543 -11.16 11.64 -39.43
N SER A 544 -10.45 12.13 -38.40
CA SER A 544 -10.48 11.42 -37.11
C SER A 544 -11.67 11.90 -36.27
N LYS A 545 -12.85 11.30 -36.46
CA LYS A 545 -13.96 11.40 -35.49
C LYS A 545 -13.58 10.59 -34.24
N ASN A 546 -12.67 11.09 -33.42
CA ASN A 546 -12.62 10.67 -32.02
C ASN A 546 -13.68 11.50 -31.29
N SER A 547 -14.95 11.18 -31.54
CA SER A 547 -16.03 11.74 -30.72
C SER A 547 -15.86 11.12 -29.34
N ASP A 548 -15.44 11.94 -28.39
CA ASP A 548 -15.58 11.62 -26.98
C ASP A 548 -17.04 11.14 -26.76
N PRO A 549 -17.26 9.89 -26.31
CA PRO A 549 -18.61 9.37 -26.14
C PRO A 549 -19.36 10.09 -25.01
N PHE A 550 -18.65 10.83 -24.16
CA PHE A 550 -19.23 11.49 -23.00
C PHE A 550 -19.76 12.88 -23.32
N GLN A 551 -20.96 13.17 -22.85
CA GLN A 551 -21.51 14.52 -22.87
C GLN A 551 -21.04 15.25 -21.61
N TRP A 552 -19.92 15.97 -21.68
CA TRP A 552 -19.43 16.73 -20.53
C TRP A 552 -20.35 17.92 -20.24
N HIS A 553 -20.97 17.95 -19.06
CA HIS A 553 -22.01 18.93 -18.73
C HIS A 553 -21.51 20.08 -17.87
N THR A 554 -20.54 19.84 -16.99
CA THR A 554 -20.07 20.85 -16.04
C THR A 554 -18.55 20.81 -15.87
N VAL A 555 -17.98 22.00 -15.65
CA VAL A 555 -16.59 22.19 -15.29
C VAL A 555 -16.48 22.91 -13.96
N ARG A 556 -15.57 22.46 -13.11
CA ARG A 556 -15.23 23.08 -11.82
C ARG A 556 -13.73 23.30 -11.74
N VAL A 557 -13.33 24.47 -11.25
CA VAL A 557 -11.93 24.82 -11.01
C VAL A 557 -11.72 24.95 -9.51
N ILE A 558 -10.84 24.13 -8.95
CA ILE A 558 -10.48 24.13 -7.53
C ILE A 558 -9.04 24.60 -7.41
N SER A 559 -8.75 25.45 -6.44
CA SER A 559 -7.39 25.85 -6.08
C SER A 559 -7.31 26.18 -4.60
N LYS A 560 -6.10 26.37 -4.07
CA LYS A 560 -5.89 26.85 -2.70
C LYS A 560 -6.62 28.16 -2.47
N GLN A 561 -7.20 28.29 -1.28
CA GLN A 561 -7.87 29.48 -0.82
C GLN A 561 -6.88 30.65 -0.84
N PRO A 562 -7.18 31.75 -1.56
CA PRO A 562 -6.33 32.93 -1.53
C PRO A 562 -6.30 33.47 -0.09
N CYS A 563 -5.10 33.68 0.46
CA CYS A 563 -4.90 34.13 1.86
C CYS A 563 -5.54 35.50 2.20
N ASP A 564 -6.11 36.21 1.23
CA ASP A 564 -6.75 37.51 1.44
C ASP A 564 -7.85 37.76 0.36
N PRO A 565 -9.15 37.70 0.71
CA PRO A 565 -10.26 37.82 -0.25
C PRO A 565 -10.33 39.22 -0.91
N ASP A 566 -9.83 40.27 -0.25
CA ASP A 566 -9.82 41.65 -0.76
C ASP A 566 -8.59 41.98 -1.65
N LYS A 567 -7.57 41.11 -1.68
CA LYS A 567 -6.36 41.29 -2.51
C LYS A 567 -6.34 40.47 -3.79
N LEU A 568 -7.48 39.93 -4.23
CA LEU A 568 -7.64 39.48 -5.63
C LEU A 568 -7.36 40.61 -6.65
N HIS A 569 -7.36 41.87 -6.20
CA HIS A 569 -7.21 43.04 -7.05
C HIS A 569 -5.96 43.91 -6.77
N ILE A 570 -5.21 43.68 -5.69
CA ILE A 570 -4.11 44.57 -5.28
C ILE A 570 -2.97 43.74 -4.68
N GLY A 571 -2.24 43.01 -5.52
CA GLY A 571 -1.05 42.29 -5.12
C GLY A 571 -0.27 41.79 -6.31
N ASN A 572 0.99 42.20 -6.44
CA ASN A 572 1.97 41.67 -7.40
C ASN A 572 2.38 40.21 -7.10
N SER A 573 1.66 39.51 -6.22
CA SER A 573 1.92 38.11 -5.91
C SER A 573 1.49 37.26 -7.11
N GLN A 574 2.45 36.49 -7.63
CA GLN A 574 2.21 35.36 -8.54
C GLN A 574 0.98 34.56 -8.09
N PRO A 575 0.23 33.91 -9.01
CA PRO A 575 -0.87 33.03 -8.62
C PRO A 575 -0.38 32.13 -7.49
N SER A 576 -1.08 32.18 -6.37
CA SER A 576 -0.88 31.33 -5.20
C SER A 576 -0.70 29.89 -5.68
N SER A 577 0.54 29.40 -5.64
CA SER A 577 0.98 28.03 -5.92
C SER A 577 0.07 27.24 -6.88
N THR A 578 0.38 27.23 -8.18
CA THR A 578 -0.30 26.41 -9.22
C THR A 578 -0.40 24.93 -8.88
N ASP A 579 0.40 24.45 -7.92
CA ASP A 579 0.51 23.07 -7.48
C ASP A 579 -0.81 22.46 -6.97
N SER A 580 -1.81 23.27 -6.59
CA SER A 580 -3.15 22.80 -6.16
C SER A 580 -4.26 23.00 -7.20
N LEU A 581 -3.98 23.63 -8.35
CA LEU A 581 -5.01 23.97 -9.33
C LEU A 581 -5.51 22.71 -10.04
N ARG A 582 -6.82 22.46 -9.96
CA ARG A 582 -7.48 21.28 -10.54
C ARG A 582 -8.69 21.68 -11.35
N ILE A 583 -8.77 21.21 -12.59
CA ILE A 583 -9.94 21.34 -13.46
C ILE A 583 -10.66 19.99 -13.44
N ILE A 584 -11.89 19.99 -12.92
CA ILE A 584 -12.74 18.81 -12.84
C ILE A 584 -13.85 18.94 -13.88
N LEU A 585 -13.97 17.93 -14.73
CA LEU A 585 -15.06 17.77 -15.69
C LEU A 585 -15.96 16.65 -15.22
N ASP A 586 -17.26 16.94 -15.12
CA ASP A 586 -18.27 16.00 -14.66
C ASP A 586 -19.24 15.66 -15.81
N SER A 587 -19.43 14.35 -16.04
CA SER A 587 -20.49 13.74 -16.85
C SER A 587 -21.34 12.81 -15.98
N ALA A 588 -22.46 12.32 -16.51
CA ALA A 588 -23.27 11.31 -15.82
C ALA A 588 -22.52 9.95 -15.72
N GLU A 589 -21.69 9.66 -16.71
CA GLU A 589 -20.99 8.38 -16.88
C GLU A 589 -19.53 8.41 -16.40
N GLY A 590 -18.97 9.60 -16.13
CA GLY A 590 -17.56 9.71 -15.80
C GLY A 590 -17.12 11.10 -15.35
N ARG A 591 -15.87 11.17 -14.90
CA ARG A 591 -15.22 12.38 -14.42
C ARG A 591 -13.77 12.42 -14.89
N ILE A 592 -13.31 13.61 -15.25
CA ILE A 592 -11.89 13.90 -15.54
C ILE A 592 -11.40 14.89 -14.50
N THR A 593 -10.24 14.63 -13.92
CA THR A 593 -9.54 15.57 -13.03
C THR A 593 -8.18 15.88 -13.65
N ASP A 594 -8.07 17.07 -14.24
CA ASP A 594 -6.84 17.62 -14.83
C ASP A 594 -6.14 18.51 -13.79
N ARG A 595 -4.99 18.05 -13.31
CA ARG A 595 -4.11 18.81 -12.41
C ARG A 595 -3.24 19.75 -13.24
N VAL A 596 -3.32 21.04 -12.99
CA VAL A 596 -2.65 22.08 -13.79
C VAL A 596 -1.28 22.41 -13.19
N ASN A 597 -0.36 21.45 -13.26
CA ASN A 597 1.03 21.63 -12.80
C ASN A 597 1.94 22.11 -13.93
N VAL A 598 1.91 23.41 -14.24
CA VAL A 598 2.55 24.02 -15.43
C VAL A 598 3.59 25.07 -15.04
N ARG A 599 4.72 25.14 -15.76
CA ARG A 599 5.75 26.19 -15.56
C ARG A 599 5.30 27.52 -16.14
N ILE A 600 5.95 28.59 -15.68
CA ILE A 600 5.81 29.91 -16.29
C ILE A 600 6.16 29.76 -17.78
N GLY A 601 5.26 30.16 -18.67
CA GLY A 601 5.45 30.01 -20.11
C GLY A 601 4.80 28.76 -20.74
N GLU A 602 4.40 27.76 -19.95
CA GLU A 602 3.89 26.48 -20.46
C GLU A 602 2.38 26.48 -20.66
N LEU A 603 1.62 27.18 -19.81
CA LEU A 603 0.17 27.33 -20.01
C LEU A 603 -0.08 28.30 -21.15
N ARG A 604 -0.70 27.80 -22.23
CA ARG A 604 -1.04 28.63 -23.38
C ARG A 604 -2.47 28.47 -23.82
N ILE A 605 -3.08 29.56 -24.24
CA ILE A 605 -4.50 29.63 -24.59
C ILE A 605 -4.71 30.13 -26.01
N ARG A 606 -5.82 29.72 -26.62
CA ARG A 606 -6.31 30.24 -27.89
C ARG A 606 -7.82 30.44 -27.83
N ARG A 607 -8.29 31.56 -28.38
CA ARG A 607 -9.72 31.82 -28.59
C ARG A 607 -10.09 31.56 -30.04
N ASN A 608 -11.28 31.03 -30.27
CA ASN A 608 -11.81 30.89 -31.62
C ASN A 608 -12.23 32.26 -32.17
N VAL A 609 -11.84 32.56 -33.42
CA VAL A 609 -12.12 33.83 -34.11
C VAL A 609 -13.54 33.85 -34.71
N ILE A 610 -14.15 32.68 -34.95
CA ILE A 610 -15.48 32.52 -35.53
C ILE A 610 -16.59 33.09 -34.62
N ALA A 611 -17.67 33.58 -35.25
CA ALA A 611 -18.73 34.44 -34.71
C ALA A 611 -19.38 34.05 -33.36
N SER A 612 -19.44 32.76 -32.98
CA SER A 612 -20.00 32.40 -31.67
C SER A 612 -19.00 32.64 -30.53
N GLY A 613 -17.70 32.48 -30.75
CA GLY A 613 -16.68 32.87 -29.78
C GLY A 613 -16.69 32.15 -28.42
N HIS A 614 -17.58 31.19 -28.18
CA HIS A 614 -17.73 30.54 -26.87
C HIS A 614 -16.75 29.38 -26.64
N GLU A 615 -15.61 29.36 -27.35
CA GLU A 615 -14.64 28.26 -27.32
C GLU A 615 -13.27 28.73 -26.84
N LEU A 616 -12.76 28.11 -25.78
CA LEU A 616 -11.42 28.31 -25.25
C LEU A 616 -10.61 27.02 -25.46
N ARG A 617 -9.47 27.13 -26.14
CA ARG A 617 -8.51 26.04 -26.29
C ARG A 617 -7.32 26.26 -25.38
N ILE A 618 -6.93 25.24 -24.65
CA ILE A 618 -5.74 25.24 -23.78
C ILE A 618 -4.76 24.22 -24.35
N TRP A 619 -3.54 24.66 -24.62
CA TRP A 619 -2.45 23.79 -25.02
C TRP A 619 -1.66 23.35 -23.79
N ARG A 620 -1.35 22.06 -23.70
CA ARG A 620 -0.67 21.40 -22.59
C ARG A 620 0.49 20.56 -23.11
N GLN A 621 1.60 20.58 -22.38
CA GLN A 621 2.70 19.63 -22.52
C GLN A 621 2.24 18.20 -22.16
N PRO A 622 3.04 17.16 -22.48
CA PRO A 622 2.77 15.81 -22.01
C PRO A 622 2.57 15.78 -20.48
N GLN A 623 1.54 15.08 -20.02
CA GLN A 623 1.03 15.19 -18.65
C GLN A 623 0.88 13.81 -17.99
N GLU A 624 1.45 13.66 -16.80
CA GLU A 624 1.50 12.39 -16.04
C GLU A 624 0.52 12.31 -14.86
N ASP A 625 -0.24 13.37 -14.56
CA ASP A 625 -1.05 13.53 -13.35
C ASP A 625 -2.56 13.74 -13.61
N LEU A 626 -3.01 13.39 -14.82
CA LEU A 626 -4.40 13.39 -15.25
C LEU A 626 -5.12 12.13 -14.74
N THR A 627 -6.29 12.28 -14.11
CA THR A 627 -7.10 11.15 -13.62
C THR A 627 -8.41 11.10 -14.36
N VAL A 628 -8.82 9.91 -14.82
CA VAL A 628 -10.14 9.67 -15.40
C VAL A 628 -10.81 8.55 -14.64
N SER A 629 -12.06 8.78 -14.25
CA SER A 629 -12.88 7.79 -13.58
C SER A 629 -14.20 7.58 -14.31
N LEU A 630 -14.61 6.33 -14.47
CA LEU A 630 -15.78 5.92 -15.22
C LEU A 630 -16.72 5.15 -14.29
N SER A 631 -18.00 5.52 -14.32
CA SER A 631 -19.07 4.78 -13.66
C SER A 631 -19.52 3.64 -14.58
N ASP A 632 -19.71 2.44 -14.05
CA ASP A 632 -20.10 1.23 -14.81
C ASP A 632 -21.59 1.18 -15.21
N LEU A 633 -22.27 2.33 -15.19
CA LEU A 633 -23.49 2.56 -15.99
C LEU A 633 -23.21 2.16 -17.46
N PRO A 634 -24.20 1.83 -18.33
CA PRO A 634 -23.96 1.02 -19.52
C PRO A 634 -23.05 1.71 -20.56
N VAL A 635 -21.76 1.66 -20.29
CA VAL A 635 -20.63 2.18 -21.05
C VAL A 635 -20.11 0.96 -21.80
N PRO A 636 -20.16 0.95 -23.15
CA PRO A 636 -19.57 -0.12 -23.94
C PRO A 636 -18.16 -0.49 -23.47
N SER A 637 -17.86 -1.79 -23.43
CA SER A 637 -16.58 -2.32 -22.92
C SER A 637 -15.34 -1.80 -23.66
N GLU A 638 -15.52 -1.20 -24.83
CA GLU A 638 -14.47 -0.58 -25.63
C GLU A 638 -14.01 0.78 -25.09
N ILE A 639 -14.89 1.53 -24.42
CA ILE A 639 -14.63 2.91 -24.00
C ILE A 639 -13.52 3.00 -22.94
N PRO A 640 -13.49 2.16 -21.88
CA PRO A 640 -12.38 2.20 -20.93
C PRO A 640 -11.02 1.93 -21.58
N GLN A 641 -10.96 1.00 -22.55
CA GLN A 641 -9.72 0.70 -23.27
C GLN A 641 -9.27 1.87 -24.16
N GLN A 642 -10.21 2.52 -24.85
CA GLN A 642 -9.94 3.72 -25.64
C GLN A 642 -9.47 4.89 -24.76
N MET A 643 -10.05 5.01 -23.57
CA MET A 643 -9.69 6.03 -22.58
C MET A 643 -8.27 5.80 -22.05
N THR A 644 -7.95 4.57 -21.62
CA THR A 644 -6.60 4.16 -21.21
C THR A 644 -5.57 4.41 -22.33
N GLY A 645 -5.90 4.09 -23.59
CA GLY A 645 -5.04 4.40 -24.74
C GLY A 645 -4.84 5.90 -24.97
N THR A 646 -5.84 6.73 -24.67
CA THR A 646 -5.75 8.18 -24.78
C THR A 646 -4.93 8.80 -23.64
N LEU A 647 -5.07 8.28 -22.41
CA LEU A 647 -4.25 8.68 -21.26
C LEU A 647 -2.77 8.42 -21.52
N LYS A 648 -2.42 7.24 -22.05
CA LYS A 648 -1.03 6.93 -22.44
C LYS A 648 -0.49 7.90 -23.49
N ARG A 649 -1.27 8.23 -24.52
CA ARG A 649 -0.86 9.23 -25.52
C ARG A 649 -0.65 10.62 -24.92
N ILE A 650 -1.51 11.05 -23.99
CA ILE A 650 -1.38 12.35 -23.30
C ILE A 650 -0.11 12.41 -22.43
N GLN A 651 0.35 11.27 -21.91
CA GLN A 651 1.61 11.22 -21.16
C GLN A 651 2.85 11.38 -22.04
N GLU A 652 2.77 11.03 -23.32
CA GLU A 652 3.90 11.05 -24.26
C GLU A 652 3.88 12.28 -25.18
N LEU A 653 2.70 12.78 -25.53
CA LEU A 653 2.50 13.81 -26.55
C LEU A 653 1.83 15.07 -25.98
N PRO A 654 2.18 16.27 -26.49
CA PRO A 654 1.43 17.48 -26.21
C PRO A 654 -0.04 17.34 -26.62
N SER A 655 -0.92 18.08 -25.97
CA SER A 655 -2.35 17.99 -26.22
C SER A 655 -3.06 19.33 -26.14
N VAL A 656 -4.17 19.44 -26.87
CA VAL A 656 -5.07 20.59 -26.84
C VAL A 656 -6.38 20.16 -26.18
N ARG A 657 -6.78 20.90 -25.14
CA ARG A 657 -8.07 20.78 -24.47
C ARG A 657 -8.99 21.88 -25.00
N THR A 658 -10.13 21.51 -25.57
CA THR A 658 -11.10 22.46 -26.14
C THR A 658 -12.35 22.48 -25.29
N TYR A 659 -12.61 23.62 -24.66
CA TYR A 659 -13.78 23.86 -23.82
C TYR A 659 -14.75 24.77 -24.55
N ARG A 660 -16.01 24.35 -24.69
CA ARG A 660 -17.08 25.15 -25.27
C ARG A 660 -18.14 25.46 -24.23
N PHE A 661 -18.50 26.72 -24.11
CA PHE A 661 -19.45 27.24 -23.13
C PHE A 661 -20.75 27.70 -23.80
N PRO A 662 -21.87 27.76 -23.06
CA PRO A 662 -23.13 28.27 -23.60
C PRO A 662 -23.14 29.81 -23.73
N ASN A 663 -22.33 30.52 -22.96
CA ASN A 663 -22.23 31.97 -22.99
C ASN A 663 -20.79 32.45 -22.72
N LEU A 664 -20.51 33.73 -22.98
CA LEU A 664 -19.18 34.31 -22.77
C LEU A 664 -18.85 34.56 -21.28
N THR A 665 -19.85 34.82 -20.44
CA THR A 665 -19.64 35.07 -19.01
C THR A 665 -19.02 33.86 -18.32
N ASP A 666 -19.58 32.67 -18.55
CA ASP A 666 -19.08 31.40 -18.04
C ASP A 666 -17.66 31.10 -18.55
N LEU A 667 -17.40 31.42 -19.82
CA LEU A 667 -16.09 31.27 -20.42
C LEU A 667 -15.06 32.20 -19.76
N HIS A 668 -15.40 33.47 -19.56
CA HIS A 668 -14.52 34.46 -18.93
C HIS A 668 -14.26 34.13 -17.47
N MET A 669 -15.26 33.64 -16.75
CA MET A 669 -15.11 33.13 -15.38
C MET A 669 -14.14 31.95 -15.34
N PHE A 670 -14.30 30.98 -16.24
CA PHE A 670 -13.39 29.84 -16.35
C PHE A 670 -11.97 30.28 -16.74
N GLN A 671 -11.82 31.16 -17.73
CA GLN A 671 -10.53 31.71 -18.15
C GLN A 671 -9.82 32.42 -17.00
N ALA A 672 -10.55 33.22 -16.20
CA ALA A 672 -10.01 33.91 -15.04
C ALA A 672 -9.59 32.92 -13.95
N ALA A 673 -10.38 31.87 -13.67
CA ALA A 673 -10.04 30.87 -12.66
C ALA A 673 -8.79 30.04 -13.03
N VAL A 674 -8.59 29.73 -14.31
CA VAL A 674 -7.45 28.93 -14.77
C VAL A 674 -6.17 29.76 -14.93
N THR A 675 -6.28 31.01 -15.40
CA THR A 675 -5.11 31.84 -15.75
C THR A 675 -4.80 32.95 -14.75
N GLY A 676 -5.75 33.28 -13.87
CA GLY A 676 -5.70 34.46 -12.99
C GLY A 676 -5.92 35.80 -13.70
N PHE A 677 -6.20 35.81 -15.01
CA PHE A 677 -6.47 37.03 -15.77
C PHE A 677 -7.98 37.26 -15.95
N THR A 678 -8.47 38.40 -15.47
CA THR A 678 -9.84 38.85 -15.71
C THR A 678 -9.96 39.44 -17.11
N VAL A 679 -11.01 39.08 -17.84
CA VAL A 679 -11.30 39.61 -19.18
C VAL A 679 -12.05 40.94 -19.03
N LEU A 680 -11.46 42.05 -19.49
CA LEU A 680 -12.09 43.37 -19.50
C LEU A 680 -12.86 43.63 -20.80
N PHE A 681 -12.35 43.11 -21.91
CA PHE A 681 -12.98 43.21 -23.22
C PHE A 681 -12.75 41.92 -24.01
N ASP A 682 -13.75 41.50 -24.77
CA ASP A 682 -13.66 40.38 -25.73
C ASP A 682 -14.58 40.69 -26.93
N GLY A 683 -13.98 40.87 -28.11
CA GLY A 683 -14.72 41.32 -29.30
C GLY A 683 -14.01 41.00 -30.62
N THR A 684 -14.70 41.26 -31.72
CA THR A 684 -14.25 40.95 -33.08
C THR A 684 -14.26 42.23 -33.92
N PRO A 685 -13.17 43.02 -33.90
CA PRO A 685 -13.10 44.27 -34.66
C PRO A 685 -13.22 44.01 -36.16
N SER A 686 -13.69 45.02 -36.91
CA SER A 686 -13.82 44.95 -38.37
C SER A 686 -12.47 44.92 -39.09
N SER A 687 -11.43 45.49 -38.48
CA SER A 687 -10.08 45.46 -39.02
C SER A 687 -9.01 45.62 -37.95
N PHE A 688 -7.86 45.00 -38.17
CA PHE A 688 -6.65 45.15 -37.36
C PHE A 688 -5.46 45.38 -38.30
N THR A 689 -4.78 46.52 -38.15
CA THR A 689 -3.69 46.93 -39.06
C THR A 689 -2.44 47.32 -38.30
N ILE A 690 -1.28 46.81 -38.72
CA ILE A 690 0.04 47.19 -38.22
C ILE A 690 0.75 48.02 -39.29
N SER A 691 1.09 49.27 -38.97
CA SER A 691 1.79 50.19 -39.88
C SER A 691 3.31 50.07 -39.71
N ARG A 692 3.92 49.11 -40.41
CA ARG A 692 5.36 48.81 -40.28
C ARG A 692 6.23 49.77 -41.09
N ARG A 693 7.19 50.42 -40.43
CA ARG A 693 8.21 51.26 -41.07
C ARG A 693 9.34 50.38 -41.66
N ARG A 694 9.73 50.60 -42.92
CA ARG A 694 10.91 49.95 -43.50
C ARG A 694 12.17 50.76 -43.14
N MET A 695 13.21 50.10 -42.64
CA MET A 695 14.44 50.78 -42.18
C MET A 695 15.24 51.51 -43.28
N MET A 696 15.00 51.26 -44.57
CA MET A 696 15.75 51.88 -45.68
C MET A 696 14.91 52.65 -46.70
N VAL A 697 13.57 52.72 -46.54
CA VAL A 697 12.69 53.44 -47.48
C VAL A 697 11.48 54.03 -46.72
N PRO A 698 11.13 55.32 -46.91
CA PRO A 698 9.96 55.95 -46.26
C PRO A 698 8.64 55.51 -46.90
N ILE A 699 8.41 54.19 -46.98
CA ILE A 699 7.14 53.59 -47.40
C ILE A 699 6.68 52.67 -46.27
N ASN A 700 5.54 53.00 -45.65
CA ASN A 700 4.90 52.15 -44.65
C ASN A 700 4.29 50.93 -45.36
N LYS A 701 4.64 49.72 -44.90
CA LYS A 701 3.93 48.50 -45.32
C LYS A 701 2.87 48.21 -44.28
N GLU A 702 1.60 48.30 -44.68
CA GLU A 702 0.47 47.97 -43.81
C GLU A 702 0.23 46.47 -43.83
N TRP A 703 0.18 45.85 -42.65
CA TRP A 703 -0.28 44.48 -42.49
C TRP A 703 -1.68 44.52 -41.89
N SER A 704 -2.69 44.23 -42.69
CA SER A 704 -4.10 44.28 -42.28
C SER A 704 -4.72 42.88 -42.22
N SER A 705 -5.51 42.62 -41.18
CA SER A 705 -6.37 41.45 -41.04
C SER A 705 -7.83 41.89 -40.80
N SER A 706 -8.78 41.24 -41.47
CA SER A 706 -10.22 41.44 -41.28
C SER A 706 -10.87 40.43 -40.34
N HIS A 707 -10.24 39.27 -40.12
CA HIS A 707 -10.75 38.21 -39.26
C HIS A 707 -9.87 38.12 -38.02
N THR A 708 -10.27 38.88 -37.00
CA THR A 708 -9.49 39.05 -35.78
C THR A 708 -10.42 39.03 -34.58
N ARG A 709 -9.99 38.36 -33.51
CA ARG A 709 -10.62 38.45 -32.18
C ARG A 709 -9.62 39.05 -31.21
N ILE A 710 -10.07 39.98 -30.39
CA ILE A 710 -9.20 40.70 -29.44
C ILE A 710 -9.77 40.55 -28.03
N GLN A 711 -8.87 40.31 -27.07
CA GLN A 711 -9.16 40.39 -25.65
C GLN A 711 -8.25 41.41 -24.96
N ILE A 712 -8.83 42.20 -24.04
CA ILE A 712 -8.07 42.97 -23.06
C ILE A 712 -8.14 42.22 -21.74
N LEU A 713 -6.98 41.83 -21.21
CA LEU A 713 -6.85 41.02 -20.01
C LEU A 713 -6.17 41.82 -18.90
N ARG A 714 -6.60 41.63 -17.65
CA ARG A 714 -5.99 42.28 -16.47
C ARG A 714 -5.64 41.25 -15.40
N ARG A 715 -4.47 41.40 -14.80
CA ARG A 715 -4.05 40.72 -13.56
C ARG A 715 -3.26 41.71 -12.70
N GLY A 716 -3.81 42.09 -11.56
CA GLY A 716 -3.27 43.18 -10.74
C GLY A 716 -3.08 44.46 -11.57
N ASN A 717 -1.87 45.00 -11.60
CA ASN A 717 -1.52 46.21 -12.38
C ASN A 717 -1.14 45.91 -13.84
N GLN A 718 -1.06 44.64 -14.24
CA GLN A 718 -0.68 44.26 -15.60
C GLN A 718 -1.93 44.20 -16.48
N VAL A 719 -1.93 44.97 -17.57
CA VAL A 719 -2.95 44.92 -18.62
C VAL A 719 -2.30 44.43 -19.92
N GLN A 720 -2.91 43.44 -20.57
CA GLN A 720 -2.41 42.84 -21.81
C GLN A 720 -3.46 42.93 -22.93
N LEU A 721 -3.01 43.21 -24.15
CA LEU A 721 -3.80 43.05 -25.36
C LEU A 721 -3.43 41.74 -26.04
N VAL A 722 -4.41 40.85 -26.15
CA VAL A 722 -4.27 39.56 -26.82
C VAL A 722 -5.05 39.59 -28.12
N VAL A 723 -4.43 39.17 -29.21
CA VAL A 723 -5.01 39.20 -30.55
C VAL A 723 -4.90 37.82 -31.17
N PHE A 724 -6.01 37.30 -31.69
CA PHE A 724 -6.07 36.03 -32.41
C PHE A 724 -6.49 36.27 -33.85
N PHE A 725 -5.75 35.69 -34.79
CA PHE A 725 -6.01 35.84 -36.22
C PHE A 725 -6.50 34.54 -36.84
N GLU A 726 -7.31 34.69 -37.88
CA GLU A 726 -7.71 33.63 -38.79
C GLU A 726 -7.36 34.01 -40.23
N GLY A 727 -6.58 33.17 -40.92
CA GLY A 727 -6.16 33.42 -42.31
C GLY A 727 -5.14 34.56 -42.51
N PHE A 728 -4.55 35.10 -41.44
CA PHE A 728 -3.53 36.15 -41.56
C PHE A 728 -2.16 35.59 -41.93
N SER A 729 -1.55 36.11 -43.00
CA SER A 729 -0.31 35.57 -43.56
C SER A 729 0.93 35.75 -42.69
N ASN A 730 0.88 36.65 -41.70
CA ASN A 730 2.04 37.09 -40.94
C ASN A 730 2.12 36.45 -39.55
N GLY A 731 1.06 35.80 -39.08
CA GLY A 731 1.00 35.02 -37.85
C GLY A 731 -0.43 34.73 -37.42
N GLU A 732 -0.58 33.93 -36.36
CA GLU A 732 -1.88 33.42 -35.90
C GLU A 732 -2.34 34.04 -34.58
N CYS A 733 -1.42 34.68 -33.84
CA CYS A 733 -1.72 35.40 -32.60
C CYS A 733 -0.65 36.43 -32.23
N MET A 734 -0.99 37.34 -31.32
CA MET A 734 -0.09 38.30 -30.65
C MET A 734 -0.50 38.47 -29.20
N ASN A 735 0.47 38.74 -28.33
CA ASN A 735 0.23 39.18 -26.96
C ASN A 735 1.26 40.24 -26.57
N PHE A 736 0.82 41.37 -26.03
CA PHE A 736 1.71 42.41 -25.50
C PHE A 736 1.06 43.21 -24.37
N ALA A 737 1.88 43.76 -23.48
CA ALA A 737 1.42 44.59 -22.37
C ALA A 737 1.06 46.00 -22.84
N MET A 738 -0.03 46.54 -22.29
CA MET A 738 -0.42 47.94 -22.42
C MET A 738 -0.12 48.68 -21.11
N LYS A 739 0.33 49.92 -21.20
CA LYS A 739 0.72 50.77 -20.07
C LYS A 739 -0.12 52.05 -20.02
N GLY A 740 -0.25 52.64 -18.83
CA GLY A 740 -0.95 53.91 -18.64
C GLY A 740 -0.29 55.12 -19.33
N ILE A 741 0.94 54.96 -19.85
CA ILE A 741 1.66 55.98 -20.62
C ILE A 741 1.45 55.84 -22.14
N ASP A 742 0.75 54.79 -22.59
CA ASP A 742 0.50 54.57 -24.01
C ASP A 742 -0.49 55.61 -24.57
N VAL A 743 -0.32 55.98 -25.84
CA VAL A 743 -1.12 57.02 -26.49
C VAL A 743 -2.12 56.39 -27.45
N PHE A 744 -3.40 56.62 -27.20
CA PHE A 744 -4.51 56.15 -28.01
C PHE A 744 -5.21 57.34 -28.72
N GLU A 745 -5.32 57.28 -30.03
CA GLU A 745 -6.02 58.29 -30.85
C GLU A 745 -7.31 57.72 -31.44
N LYS A 746 -8.41 58.47 -31.36
CA LYS A 746 -9.67 58.18 -32.06
C LYS A 746 -9.70 58.87 -33.42
N SER A 747 -10.12 58.16 -34.45
CA SER A 747 -10.51 58.75 -35.74
C SER A 747 -11.74 58.06 -36.30
N VAL A 748 -12.61 58.80 -36.99
CA VAL A 748 -13.81 58.24 -37.61
C VAL A 748 -13.71 58.45 -39.11
N LYS A 749 -13.78 57.35 -39.89
CA LYS A 749 -13.72 57.41 -41.36
C LYS A 749 -14.74 56.44 -41.95
N GLY A 750 -15.62 56.94 -42.82
CA GLY A 750 -16.57 56.09 -43.55
C GLY A 750 -17.51 55.27 -42.66
N GLY A 751 -17.93 55.82 -41.50
CA GLY A 751 -18.82 55.13 -40.55
C GLY A 751 -18.12 54.10 -39.64
N VAL A 752 -16.83 53.81 -39.85
CA VAL A 752 -16.02 52.96 -38.97
C VAL A 752 -15.23 53.84 -37.99
N THR A 753 -15.26 53.47 -36.72
CA THR A 753 -14.46 54.12 -35.68
C THR A 753 -13.14 53.40 -35.54
N TYR A 754 -12.04 54.11 -35.77
CA TYR A 754 -10.69 53.59 -35.66
C TYR A 754 -10.03 54.08 -34.39
N LEU A 755 -9.44 53.16 -33.64
CA LEU A 755 -8.53 53.43 -32.55
C LEU A 755 -7.10 53.17 -33.02
N ARG A 756 -6.21 54.16 -32.87
CA ARG A 756 -4.78 54.01 -33.16
C ARG A 756 -3.97 54.03 -31.88
N LEU A 757 -3.26 52.95 -31.60
CA LEU A 757 -2.16 52.90 -30.64
C LEU A 757 -0.90 53.44 -31.30
N VAL A 758 -0.42 54.59 -30.82
CA VAL A 758 0.77 55.27 -31.37
C VAL A 758 2.03 54.66 -30.75
N ASP A 759 3.00 54.29 -31.59
CA ASP A 759 4.28 53.68 -31.17
C ASP A 759 4.12 52.45 -30.24
N GLY A 760 3.21 51.55 -30.62
CA GLY A 760 2.97 50.32 -29.88
C GLY A 760 4.22 49.44 -29.81
N LYS A 761 4.52 48.93 -28.61
CA LYS A 761 5.66 48.05 -28.33
C LYS A 761 5.19 46.60 -28.26
N PHE A 762 5.54 45.80 -29.25
CA PHE A 762 5.06 44.42 -29.35
C PHE A 762 6.10 43.49 -30.00
N ALA A 763 5.89 42.18 -29.81
CA ALA A 763 6.57 41.14 -30.58
C ALA A 763 5.77 40.82 -31.85
N LEU A 764 6.47 40.49 -32.94
CA LEU A 764 5.82 40.16 -34.22
C LEU A 764 4.82 39.01 -34.03
N PRO A 765 3.72 38.97 -34.81
CA PRO A 765 2.76 37.87 -34.75
C PRO A 765 3.43 36.50 -34.82
N ALA A 766 3.19 35.66 -33.81
CA ALA A 766 3.74 34.30 -33.74
C ALA A 766 3.01 33.36 -34.70
N GLY A 767 3.66 32.26 -35.14
CA GLY A 767 3.04 31.28 -36.05
C GLY A 767 3.07 31.63 -37.55
N GLY A 768 3.85 32.62 -37.98
CA GLY A 768 4.05 32.94 -39.40
C GLY A 768 4.87 31.88 -40.16
N LYS A 769 5.08 32.05 -41.48
CA LYS A 769 5.80 31.08 -42.36
C LYS A 769 7.21 30.67 -41.90
N ARG A 770 7.81 31.37 -40.94
CA ARG A 770 9.16 31.14 -40.40
C ARG A 770 9.17 30.44 -39.03
N ASP A 771 8.01 30.19 -38.44
CA ASP A 771 7.87 29.57 -37.13
C ASP A 771 7.56 28.08 -37.31
N PHE A 772 8.45 27.19 -36.89
CA PHE A 772 8.29 25.73 -37.06
C PHE A 772 7.74 25.02 -35.82
N ARG A 773 7.38 25.77 -34.76
CA ARG A 773 6.83 25.17 -33.54
C ARG A 773 5.44 24.59 -33.79
N ASP A 774 5.11 23.51 -33.10
CA ASP A 774 3.77 22.89 -33.14
C ASP A 774 2.73 23.67 -32.33
N GLU A 775 3.17 24.66 -31.53
CA GLU A 775 2.39 25.50 -30.62
C GLU A 775 1.68 26.69 -31.31
N ARG A 776 1.57 26.67 -32.65
CA ARG A 776 1.12 27.83 -33.43
C ARG A 776 -0.26 28.30 -33.01
N GLY A 777 -0.41 29.62 -32.91
CA GLY A 777 -1.70 30.25 -32.63
C GLY A 777 -2.12 30.24 -31.14
N PHE A 778 -1.29 29.75 -30.23
CA PHE A 778 -1.52 29.84 -28.79
C PHE A 778 -0.62 30.92 -28.15
N VAL A 779 -1.17 31.68 -27.20
CA VAL A 779 -0.44 32.70 -26.46
C VAL A 779 -0.19 32.26 -25.02
N CYS A 780 0.97 32.61 -24.46
CA CYS A 780 1.19 32.55 -23.03
C CYS A 780 0.85 33.91 -22.39
N LEU A 781 0.14 33.90 -21.25
CA LEU A 781 -0.20 35.12 -20.51
C LEU A 781 0.82 35.45 -19.41
N ASP A 782 1.55 34.45 -18.93
CA ASP A 782 2.51 34.61 -17.82
C ASP A 782 3.87 35.13 -18.27
N LEU A 783 4.30 34.72 -19.47
CA LEU A 783 5.57 35.11 -20.05
C LEU A 783 5.33 35.82 -21.38
N LEU A 784 5.50 37.14 -21.38
CA LEU A 784 5.42 37.95 -22.59
C LEU A 784 6.71 37.83 -23.40
N GLU A 785 6.56 37.78 -24.72
CA GLU A 785 7.69 37.89 -25.63
C GLU A 785 8.31 39.30 -25.57
N TYR A 786 9.64 39.35 -25.74
CA TYR A 786 10.36 40.62 -25.72
C TYR A 786 9.91 41.52 -26.89
N PRO A 787 9.46 42.76 -26.64
CA PRO A 787 8.97 43.64 -27.70
C PRO A 787 10.14 44.19 -28.53
N GLY A 788 10.33 43.64 -29.72
CA GLY A 788 11.36 44.08 -30.68
C GLY A 788 10.89 45.10 -31.71
N GLU A 789 9.57 45.33 -31.83
CA GLU A 789 8.99 46.23 -32.83
C GLU A 789 8.32 47.45 -32.19
N HIS A 790 8.33 48.56 -32.92
CA HIS A 790 7.85 49.89 -32.53
C HIS A 790 7.04 50.51 -33.67
N ASN A 791 5.76 50.15 -33.76
CA ASN A 791 4.91 50.57 -34.88
C ASN A 791 3.50 50.94 -34.41
N ASP A 792 2.80 51.70 -35.24
CA ASP A 792 1.42 52.07 -34.95
C ASP A 792 0.50 50.88 -35.24
N ILE A 793 -0.44 50.63 -34.33
CA ILE A 793 -1.50 49.62 -34.48
C ILE A 793 -2.82 50.36 -34.62
N THR A 794 -3.60 50.04 -35.65
CA THR A 794 -4.93 50.61 -35.86
C THR A 794 -5.99 49.51 -35.80
N ILE A 795 -7.00 49.69 -34.96
CA ILE A 795 -8.12 48.76 -34.77
C ILE A 795 -9.40 49.47 -35.21
N GLY A 796 -10.13 48.90 -36.17
CA GLY A 796 -11.39 49.43 -36.68
C GLY A 796 -12.59 48.71 -36.06
N PHE A 797 -13.61 49.48 -35.65
CA PHE A 797 -14.87 48.99 -35.11
C PHE A 797 -16.04 49.47 -35.95
N ALA A 798 -16.87 48.55 -36.41
CA ALA A 798 -18.11 48.85 -37.11
C ALA A 798 -19.23 49.32 -36.17
N SER A 799 -19.20 48.88 -34.90
CA SER A 799 -20.17 49.25 -33.87
C SER A 799 -19.57 50.28 -32.89
N THR A 800 -20.25 51.41 -32.72
CA THR A 800 -19.86 52.45 -31.74
C THR A 800 -19.86 51.91 -30.32
N ASN A 801 -20.82 51.06 -29.96
CA ASN A 801 -20.91 50.44 -28.62
C ASN A 801 -19.72 49.50 -28.36
N GLU A 802 -19.31 48.71 -29.36
CA GLU A 802 -18.13 47.84 -29.22
C GLU A 802 -16.84 48.68 -29.03
N TYR A 803 -16.71 49.78 -29.75
CA TYR A 803 -15.63 50.74 -29.54
C TYR A 803 -15.64 51.35 -28.13
N GLU A 804 -16.81 51.76 -27.62
CA GLU A 804 -16.93 52.36 -26.27
C GLU A 804 -16.49 51.37 -25.18
N ARG A 805 -16.97 50.13 -25.25
CA ARG A 805 -16.53 49.04 -24.35
C ARG A 805 -15.03 48.76 -24.46
N PHE A 806 -14.47 48.82 -25.66
CA PHE A 806 -13.02 48.66 -25.85
C PHE A 806 -12.25 49.81 -25.21
N ALA A 807 -12.68 51.05 -25.43
CA ALA A 807 -12.04 52.25 -24.92
C ALA A 807 -12.08 52.33 -23.38
N GLU A 808 -13.18 51.89 -22.76
CA GLU A 808 -13.32 51.80 -21.29
C GLU A 808 -12.35 50.80 -20.66
N ALA A 809 -11.98 49.74 -21.38
CA ALA A 809 -11.06 48.71 -20.90
C ALA A 809 -9.57 49.10 -20.99
N LEU A 810 -9.23 50.20 -21.66
CA LEU A 810 -7.85 50.64 -21.85
C LEU A 810 -7.23 51.23 -20.58
N PRO A 811 -5.89 51.09 -20.40
CA PRO A 811 -5.20 51.64 -19.23
C PRO A 811 -4.96 53.16 -19.29
N ALA A 812 -5.25 53.82 -20.42
CA ALA A 812 -5.06 55.26 -20.61
C ALA A 812 -6.22 55.86 -21.43
N PRO A 813 -6.55 57.16 -21.25
CA PRO A 813 -7.67 57.79 -21.95
C PRO A 813 -7.41 57.95 -23.45
N VAL A 814 -8.46 57.80 -24.25
CA VAL A 814 -8.41 57.99 -25.70
C VAL A 814 -8.52 59.47 -26.05
N ARG A 815 -7.54 59.99 -26.81
CA ARG A 815 -7.54 61.37 -27.30
C ARG A 815 -8.31 61.46 -28.62
N ALA A 816 -9.21 62.43 -28.72
CA ALA A 816 -9.82 62.78 -30.00
C ALA A 816 -8.76 63.46 -30.86
N LYS A 817 -8.63 63.02 -32.12
CA LYS A 817 -7.74 63.64 -33.10
C LYS A 817 -8.45 64.69 -33.92
#